data_AF-A0A373W8K7-F1
#
_entry.id   AF-A0A373W8K7-F1
#
_cell.length_a   1.000
_cell.length_b   1.000
_cell.length_c   1.000
_cell.angle_alpha   90.00
_cell.angle_beta   90.00
_cell.angle_gamma   90.00
#
_symmetry.space_group_name_H-M   'P 1'
#
loop_
_entity.id
_entity.type
_entity.pdbx_description
1 polymer ?
#
loop_
_entity_poly.entity_id
_entity_poly.type
_entity_poly.pdbx_seq_one_letter_code
_entity_poly.pdbx_strand_id
1 'polypeptide(L)'
;MKHSKKELKKMNSPIYSMTFIPKKRNFKLYYLAFPKPWKELLIQLQVSAYKKYDPEYYMKLFGLKACLNGWLDEVVNVGNMKANSDDSRWFVSLNEPDVHKICKIMKIWVTAEYELNDKATSETKAIAEKFKSEIDPDVLRYGISSEEVCLFNEDGTAAVDYAFDTFALYVANYLNGKTIPLFGQELTFSNCGLKKLVSQPIEYKGQYYSYGLEFSVQTTPPQRECMLLVFPSVKRFVSNAWKKKIYLEENINALVKMSENKYRVMKMKQQQKNIDKEKTEYFRDWNYADINCYGLYHNNSKFPAADEVLKHPEDYVGKNAMPQILLPYKFGMDFTNMNIGTGVSVKEKCEFYHQLTPLLKDIAEPMGEVQSVGAVHYNKPDKKKFEAADIQKMRRERLKVCTGRDKITLEIYGHDSDEPLKNAIMEDICQYFGDTDGSDVKIEIEKRSIGSLGDMMNGKSYEDHLLRIKRVQESVEKSAEIKGAVVILKNTSEEKGDPKAALRAGFADTNRLTQFIVPDVLDEKAKDKPSKSRIHGAVLDIFRQFGYTEFADNRNTVKNPACAADVIGVYAYQTLRPLWAAESKSPVLTAKCLPAYVTFNARSGQVKAECGLFDERELSYPEALIAFSKLSRKDDFVDKCNKVARGGFVTKLLGLRALYKESDGLVLVSCNGLTRNLWHGISDTSISGYNMKKPFVPEKIKIGNSISERTEAFTDSHLRIIRLREGVSTLEVPDYYTEINAKGDFTRASGIYRHKDVFWGIDLCPNNFEFKDSYKKCRADNPKLNFDECALMEYYPLQLRGEDDPKQWVGYANLLRELMPENPSRQAVRLPAPLHLAKLMSEYFLLCDKEK
;
A
#
# COMPACT_ATOMS: atom_id res chain seq x y z
N MET A 1 17.33 -21.14 52.13
CA MET A 1 16.08 -20.39 51.86
C MET A 1 16.40 -18.94 51.54
N LYS A 2 16.31 -18.54 50.26
CA LYS A 2 15.88 -17.21 49.77
C LYS A 2 15.96 -17.23 48.23
N HIS A 3 15.09 -18.04 47.66
CA HIS A 3 14.62 -17.85 46.28
C HIS A 3 13.40 -16.95 46.32
N SER A 4 13.16 -16.26 45.19
CA SER A 4 12.00 -15.43 44.87
C SER A 4 12.06 -13.97 45.33
N LYS A 5 12.42 -13.06 44.42
CA LYS A 5 11.50 -12.03 43.88
C LYS A 5 12.22 -11.04 42.96
N LYS A 6 11.63 -10.86 41.76
CA LYS A 6 11.78 -9.78 40.75
C LYS A 6 12.49 -10.14 39.43
N GLU A 7 12.02 -11.18 38.76
CA GLU A 7 11.70 -11.02 37.34
C GLU A 7 10.27 -10.47 37.25
N LEU A 8 10.11 -9.15 37.40
CA LEU A 8 8.92 -8.50 36.87
C LEU A 8 9.03 -8.61 35.34
N LYS A 9 8.31 -9.57 34.74
CA LYS A 9 7.92 -9.50 33.33
C LYS A 9 7.38 -8.10 33.12
N LYS A 10 8.14 -7.24 32.44
CA LYS A 10 7.70 -5.90 32.08
C LYS A 10 6.57 -6.12 31.06
N MET A 11 5.32 -6.21 31.53
CA MET A 11 4.17 -6.20 30.62
C MET A 11 4.25 -4.88 29.85
N ASN A 12 4.15 -4.96 28.53
CA ASN A 12 4.05 -3.75 27.72
C ASN A 12 2.77 -3.01 28.12
N SER A 13 2.85 -1.67 28.17
CA SER A 13 1.68 -0.82 28.40
C SER A 13 0.57 -1.17 27.41
N PRO A 14 -0.71 -1.05 27.81
CA PRO A 14 -1.81 -1.24 26.88
C PRO A 14 -1.76 -0.20 25.75
N ILE A 15 -2.43 -0.54 24.66
CA ILE A 15 -2.68 0.38 23.55
C ILE A 15 -4.16 0.71 23.49
N TYR A 16 -4.48 1.88 22.95
CA TYR A 16 -5.84 2.33 22.72
C TYR A 16 -6.03 2.45 21.22
N SER A 17 -6.92 1.64 20.69
CA SER A 17 -7.22 1.68 19.27
C SER A 17 -8.05 2.92 18.94
N MET A 18 -7.75 3.57 17.80
CA MET A 18 -8.54 4.67 17.23
C MET A 18 -9.86 4.14 16.63
N THR A 19 -10.64 3.46 17.46
CA THR A 19 -11.82 2.68 17.06
C THR A 19 -13.02 2.98 17.94
N PHE A 20 -14.19 3.07 17.31
CA PHE A 20 -15.49 3.14 17.96
C PHE A 20 -16.40 1.98 17.52
N ILE A 21 -17.23 1.49 18.42
CA ILE A 21 -18.26 0.48 18.16
C ILE A 21 -19.56 1.21 17.80
N PRO A 22 -20.12 1.03 16.60
CA PRO A 22 -21.38 1.64 16.20
C PRO A 22 -22.54 1.24 17.13
N LYS A 23 -23.41 2.20 17.47
CA LYS A 23 -24.68 1.90 18.15
C LYS A 23 -25.73 1.44 17.15
N LYS A 24 -26.58 0.51 17.57
CA LYS A 24 -27.78 0.12 16.81
C LYS A 24 -28.69 1.34 16.63
N ARG A 25 -29.04 1.65 15.38
CA ARG A 25 -29.91 2.76 15.03
C ARG A 25 -30.56 2.54 13.66
N ASN A 26 -31.75 3.08 13.48
CA ASN A 26 -32.42 3.19 12.18
C ASN A 26 -31.98 4.46 11.46
N PHE A 27 -31.78 4.33 10.17
CA PHE A 27 -31.42 5.42 9.26
C PHE A 27 -32.47 5.49 8.16
N LYS A 28 -33.01 6.69 7.94
CA LYS A 28 -33.79 6.95 6.73
C LYS A 28 -32.85 6.97 5.54
N LEU A 29 -33.02 6.02 4.62
CA LEU A 29 -32.28 5.96 3.37
C LEU A 29 -33.22 6.21 2.21
N TYR A 30 -32.70 6.87 1.19
CA TYR A 30 -33.40 7.09 -0.06
C TYR A 30 -32.75 6.24 -1.15
N TYR A 31 -33.60 5.65 -1.97
CA TYR A 31 -33.22 4.87 -3.13
C TYR A 31 -33.79 5.52 -4.37
N LEU A 32 -33.04 5.41 -5.45
CA LEU A 32 -33.46 5.84 -6.75
C LEU A 32 -33.33 4.66 -7.71
N ALA A 33 -34.38 4.41 -8.49
CA ALA A 33 -34.41 3.42 -9.55
C ALA A 33 -33.85 3.99 -10.87
N PHE A 34 -33.15 3.17 -11.65
CA PHE A 34 -32.65 3.58 -12.96
C PHE A 34 -33.72 3.30 -14.03
N PRO A 35 -34.14 4.28 -14.85
CA PRO A 35 -35.17 4.06 -15.85
C PRO A 35 -34.78 3.00 -16.88
N LYS A 36 -35.64 2.01 -17.10
CA LYS A 36 -35.39 0.92 -18.06
C LYS A 36 -35.10 1.42 -19.49
N PRO A 37 -35.85 2.39 -20.07
CA PRO A 37 -35.56 2.90 -21.40
C PRO A 37 -34.16 3.54 -21.49
N TRP A 38 -33.73 4.23 -20.43
CA TRP A 38 -32.39 4.82 -20.36
C TRP A 38 -31.31 3.75 -20.30
N LYS A 39 -31.56 2.66 -19.56
CA LYS A 39 -30.64 1.53 -19.47
C LYS A 39 -30.37 0.90 -20.83
N GLU A 40 -31.42 0.69 -21.63
CA GLU A 40 -31.33 0.12 -22.97
C GLU A 40 -30.49 1.01 -23.91
N LEU A 41 -30.71 2.33 -23.89
CA LEU A 41 -29.91 3.28 -24.67
C LEU A 41 -28.46 3.35 -24.18
N LEU A 42 -28.23 3.29 -22.87
CA LEU A 42 -26.90 3.28 -22.30
C LEU A 42 -26.11 2.02 -22.69
N ILE A 43 -26.78 0.86 -22.78
CA ILE A 43 -26.18 -0.37 -23.31
C ILE A 43 -25.79 -0.19 -24.77
N GLN A 44 -26.67 0.36 -25.61
CA GLN A 44 -26.37 0.64 -27.02
C GLN A 44 -25.16 1.57 -27.15
N LEU A 45 -25.10 2.62 -26.32
CA LEU A 45 -23.98 3.55 -26.27
C LEU A 45 -22.66 2.85 -25.90
N GLN A 46 -22.68 1.97 -24.89
CA GLN A 46 -21.51 1.21 -24.46
C GLN A 46 -21.04 0.21 -25.53
N VAL A 47 -21.96 -0.49 -26.21
CA VAL A 47 -21.64 -1.41 -27.32
C VAL A 47 -21.00 -0.66 -28.48
N SER A 48 -21.54 0.50 -28.86
CA SER A 48 -20.99 1.35 -29.93
C SER A 48 -19.61 1.90 -29.55
N ALA A 49 -19.45 2.39 -28.32
CA ALA A 49 -18.18 2.97 -27.85
C ALA A 49 -17.07 1.93 -27.66
N TYR A 50 -17.42 0.67 -27.34
CA TYR A 50 -16.46 -0.36 -26.97
C TYR A 50 -16.70 -1.67 -27.73
N LYS A 51 -15.98 -1.87 -28.84
CA LYS A 51 -16.09 -3.03 -29.75
C LYS A 51 -16.06 -4.44 -29.12
N LYS A 52 -15.55 -4.60 -27.90
CA LYS A 52 -15.46 -5.90 -27.18
C LYS A 52 -16.33 -5.94 -25.91
N TYR A 53 -17.23 -4.96 -25.74
CA TYR A 53 -18.13 -4.96 -24.60
C TYR A 53 -19.25 -5.97 -24.80
N ASP A 54 -19.41 -6.85 -23.83
CA ASP A 54 -20.50 -7.81 -23.76
C ASP A 54 -21.48 -7.33 -22.67
N PRO A 55 -22.77 -7.06 -23.01
CA PRO A 55 -23.78 -6.57 -22.08
C PRO A 55 -24.07 -7.46 -20.86
N GLU A 56 -23.66 -8.72 -20.88
CA GLU A 56 -23.77 -9.61 -19.71
C GLU A 56 -22.81 -9.22 -18.57
N TYR A 57 -21.74 -8.47 -18.88
CA TYR A 57 -20.82 -7.92 -17.89
C TYR A 57 -21.24 -6.52 -17.42
N TYR A 58 -20.56 -6.03 -16.37
CA TYR A 58 -20.80 -4.69 -15.84
C TYR A 58 -20.45 -3.58 -16.85
N MET A 59 -21.37 -2.62 -16.99
CA MET A 59 -21.18 -1.40 -17.77
C MET A 59 -19.98 -0.57 -17.25
N LYS A 60 -19.29 0.13 -18.15
CA LYS A 60 -18.15 1.00 -17.77
C LYS A 60 -18.65 2.36 -17.27
N LEU A 61 -19.08 2.40 -16.01
CA LEU A 61 -19.67 3.59 -15.37
C LEU A 61 -18.74 4.30 -14.39
N PHE A 62 -17.44 3.98 -14.37
CA PHE A 62 -16.50 4.54 -13.41
C PHE A 62 -16.47 6.08 -13.43
N GLY A 63 -16.47 6.68 -14.63
CA GLY A 63 -16.52 8.14 -14.80
C GLY A 63 -17.78 8.76 -14.21
N LEU A 64 -18.95 8.17 -14.47
CA LEU A 64 -20.23 8.61 -13.92
C LEU A 64 -20.23 8.52 -12.39
N LYS A 65 -19.79 7.39 -11.83
CA LYS A 65 -19.70 7.19 -10.38
C LYS A 65 -18.79 8.22 -9.72
N ALA A 66 -17.63 8.49 -10.33
CA ALA A 66 -16.73 9.51 -9.85
C ALA A 66 -17.37 10.90 -9.85
N CYS A 67 -18.14 11.25 -10.89
CA CYS A 67 -18.86 12.52 -10.94
C CYS A 67 -19.96 12.59 -9.87
N LEU A 68 -20.82 11.59 -9.76
CA LEU A 68 -21.91 11.56 -8.77
C LEU A 68 -21.36 11.62 -7.34
N ASN A 69 -20.39 10.77 -7.00
CA ASN A 69 -19.76 10.75 -5.67
C ASN A 69 -18.97 12.03 -5.36
N GLY A 70 -18.38 12.65 -6.39
CA GLY A 70 -17.58 13.86 -6.24
C GLY A 70 -18.39 15.13 -6.13
N TRP A 71 -19.59 15.16 -6.74
CA TRP A 71 -20.38 16.38 -6.95
C TRP A 71 -21.77 16.38 -6.34
N LEU A 72 -22.28 15.26 -5.83
CA LEU A 72 -23.50 15.24 -5.02
C LEU A 72 -23.14 15.16 -3.53
N ASP A 73 -24.14 15.41 -2.70
CA ASP A 73 -24.02 15.29 -1.25
C ASP A 73 -24.61 13.96 -0.81
N GLU A 74 -23.97 13.37 0.19
CA GLU A 74 -24.49 12.21 0.93
C GLU A 74 -24.80 10.97 0.08
N VAL A 75 -24.10 10.81 -1.05
CA VAL A 75 -24.14 9.60 -1.86
C VAL A 75 -23.50 8.46 -1.07
N VAL A 76 -24.31 7.47 -0.73
CA VAL A 76 -23.86 6.25 -0.04
C VAL A 76 -23.27 5.27 -1.04
N ASN A 77 -24.00 4.99 -2.12
CA ASN A 77 -23.62 3.99 -3.11
C ASN A 77 -24.18 4.35 -4.49
N VAL A 78 -23.38 4.10 -5.53
CA VAL A 78 -23.84 4.03 -6.91
C VAL A 78 -23.53 2.61 -7.43
N GLY A 79 -24.57 1.82 -7.65
CA GLY A 79 -24.54 0.41 -8.04
C GLY A 79 -23.86 0.16 -9.39
N ASN A 80 -23.33 -1.05 -9.57
CA ASN A 80 -22.87 -1.51 -10.89
C ASN A 80 -24.08 -2.05 -11.67
N MET A 81 -24.22 -1.67 -12.94
CA MET A 81 -25.32 -2.13 -13.79
C MET A 81 -24.81 -3.10 -14.86
N LYS A 82 -25.60 -4.12 -15.20
CA LYS A 82 -25.42 -5.03 -16.36
C LYS A 82 -26.77 -5.16 -17.07
N ALA A 83 -26.85 -5.76 -18.27
CA ALA A 83 -28.13 -5.86 -19.00
C ALA A 83 -29.28 -6.41 -18.14
N ASN A 84 -29.01 -7.49 -17.41
CA ASN A 84 -30.01 -8.22 -16.62
C ASN A 84 -29.94 -7.96 -15.11
N SER A 85 -29.35 -6.85 -14.64
CA SER A 85 -29.40 -6.46 -13.22
C SER A 85 -30.73 -5.82 -12.81
N ASP A 86 -31.09 -6.01 -11.54
CA ASP A 86 -32.07 -5.16 -10.84
C ASP A 86 -31.40 -3.85 -10.44
N ASP A 87 -31.86 -2.75 -11.06
CA ASP A 87 -31.35 -1.40 -10.84
C ASP A 87 -32.39 -0.51 -10.12
N SER A 88 -33.36 -1.12 -9.43
CA SER A 88 -34.36 -0.41 -8.60
C SER A 88 -33.74 0.40 -7.46
N ARG A 89 -32.51 0.05 -7.04
CA ARG A 89 -31.72 0.74 -6.02
C ARG A 89 -30.31 1.08 -6.52
N TRP A 90 -30.18 1.48 -7.79
CA TRP A 90 -28.86 1.79 -8.37
C TRP A 90 -28.17 2.98 -7.69
N PHE A 91 -28.91 3.87 -7.03
CA PHE A 91 -28.36 4.99 -6.29
C PHE A 91 -28.98 5.04 -4.89
N VAL A 92 -28.11 5.16 -3.88
CA VAL A 92 -28.46 5.19 -2.46
C VAL A 92 -27.91 6.45 -1.83
N SER A 93 -28.71 7.16 -1.03
CA SER A 93 -28.30 8.38 -0.32
C SER A 93 -28.94 8.51 1.06
N LEU A 94 -28.32 9.33 1.92
CA LEU A 94 -28.88 9.66 3.24
C LEU A 94 -30.01 10.71 3.16
N ASN A 95 -29.99 11.56 2.13
CA ASN A 95 -31.04 12.54 1.83
C ASN A 95 -31.77 12.22 0.53
N GLU A 96 -32.92 12.85 0.32
CA GLU A 96 -33.67 12.73 -0.93
C GLU A 96 -32.79 13.14 -2.13
N PRO A 97 -32.65 12.30 -3.16
CA PRO A 97 -31.78 12.57 -4.29
C PRO A 97 -32.22 13.81 -5.08
N ASP A 98 -31.30 14.75 -5.32
CA ASP A 98 -31.55 15.88 -6.22
C ASP A 98 -31.49 15.41 -7.69
N VAL A 99 -32.65 14.97 -8.19
CA VAL A 99 -32.79 14.41 -9.54
C VAL A 99 -32.38 15.40 -10.64
N HIS A 100 -32.58 16.71 -10.42
CA HIS A 100 -32.16 17.72 -11.39
C HIS A 100 -30.62 17.78 -11.49
N LYS A 101 -29.92 17.78 -10.35
CA LYS A 101 -28.45 17.74 -10.36
C LYS A 101 -27.93 16.42 -10.88
N ILE A 102 -28.53 15.28 -10.53
CA ILE A 102 -28.16 13.96 -11.05
C ILE A 102 -28.23 13.95 -12.57
N CYS A 103 -29.36 14.37 -13.14
CA CYS A 103 -29.54 14.45 -14.59
C CYS A 103 -28.51 15.37 -15.26
N LYS A 104 -28.24 16.56 -14.68
CA LYS A 104 -27.20 17.47 -15.22
C LYS A 104 -25.81 16.85 -15.18
N ILE A 105 -25.44 16.19 -14.08
CA ILE A 105 -24.15 15.48 -13.95
C ILE A 105 -24.04 14.34 -14.96
N MET A 106 -25.11 13.57 -15.18
CA MET A 106 -25.14 12.53 -16.21
C MET A 106 -24.88 13.12 -17.60
N LYS A 107 -25.53 14.24 -17.96
CA LYS A 107 -25.31 14.93 -19.23
C LYS A 107 -23.86 15.40 -19.39
N ILE A 108 -23.27 15.99 -18.34
CA ILE A 108 -21.86 16.42 -18.32
C ILE A 108 -20.94 15.21 -18.54
N TRP A 109 -21.20 14.10 -17.86
CA TRP A 109 -20.42 12.86 -18.02
C TRP A 109 -20.52 12.31 -19.45
N VAL A 110 -21.73 12.26 -20.03
CA VAL A 110 -21.93 11.78 -21.41
C VAL A 110 -21.13 12.63 -22.41
N THR A 111 -21.18 13.95 -22.28
CA THR A 111 -20.39 14.85 -23.13
C THR A 111 -18.89 14.62 -22.96
N ALA A 112 -18.41 14.48 -21.72
CA ALA A 112 -16.99 14.27 -21.44
C ALA A 112 -16.45 12.92 -21.95
N GLU A 113 -17.23 11.83 -21.81
CA GLU A 113 -16.78 10.46 -22.11
C GLU A 113 -16.96 10.10 -23.59
N TYR A 114 -18.01 10.61 -24.24
CA TYR A 114 -18.39 10.20 -25.60
C TYR A 114 -18.33 11.32 -26.64
N GLU A 115 -18.86 12.51 -26.37
CA GLU A 115 -18.97 13.57 -27.38
C GLU A 115 -17.63 14.25 -27.67
N LEU A 116 -16.90 14.59 -26.61
CA LEU A 116 -15.57 15.21 -26.66
C LEU A 116 -14.43 14.19 -26.85
N ASN A 117 -14.76 12.91 -26.93
CA ASN A 117 -13.77 11.86 -27.14
C ASN A 117 -13.43 11.75 -28.62
N ASP A 118 -12.20 12.11 -28.99
CA ASP A 118 -11.72 12.08 -30.38
C ASP A 118 -11.74 10.67 -31.00
N LYS A 119 -11.81 9.62 -30.18
CA LYS A 119 -11.89 8.24 -30.64
C LYS A 119 -13.31 7.73 -30.83
N ALA A 120 -14.31 8.48 -30.38
CA ALA A 120 -15.71 8.10 -30.55
C ALA A 120 -16.12 8.28 -32.02
N THR A 121 -16.81 7.28 -32.56
CA THR A 121 -17.34 7.33 -33.94
C THR A 121 -18.51 8.31 -34.03
N SER A 122 -18.84 8.76 -35.25
CA SER A 122 -20.03 9.60 -35.47
C SER A 122 -21.31 8.92 -34.99
N GLU A 123 -21.41 7.59 -35.14
CA GLU A 123 -22.51 6.79 -34.62
C GLU A 123 -22.57 6.84 -33.08
N THR A 124 -21.43 6.64 -32.41
CA THR A 124 -21.33 6.73 -30.94
C THR A 124 -21.76 8.11 -30.44
N LYS A 125 -21.36 9.18 -31.14
CA LYS A 125 -21.75 10.56 -30.80
C LYS A 125 -23.24 10.80 -30.99
N ALA A 126 -23.84 10.30 -32.07
CA ALA A 126 -25.28 10.39 -32.30
C ALA A 126 -26.10 9.64 -31.23
N ILE A 127 -25.65 8.43 -30.81
CA ILE A 127 -26.29 7.69 -29.72
C ILE A 127 -26.12 8.44 -28.39
N ALA A 128 -24.97 9.05 -28.14
CA ALA A 128 -24.72 9.86 -26.94
C ALA A 128 -25.65 11.06 -26.87
N GLU A 129 -25.83 11.78 -27.99
CA GLU A 129 -26.78 12.91 -28.09
C GLU A 129 -28.21 12.47 -27.84
N LYS A 130 -28.64 11.34 -28.43
CA LYS A 130 -29.95 10.75 -28.19
C LYS A 130 -30.13 10.37 -26.71
N PHE A 131 -29.16 9.71 -26.10
CA PHE A 131 -29.22 9.38 -24.68
C PHE A 131 -29.32 10.66 -23.82
N LYS A 132 -28.55 11.70 -24.17
CA LYS A 132 -28.57 13.00 -23.48
C LYS A 132 -29.92 13.71 -23.58
N SER A 133 -30.63 13.61 -24.71
CA SER A 133 -31.97 14.20 -24.88
C SER A 133 -33.05 13.48 -24.08
N GLU A 134 -32.90 12.18 -23.85
CA GLU A 134 -33.85 11.35 -23.07
C GLU A 134 -33.71 11.55 -21.55
N ILE A 135 -32.56 12.08 -21.09
CA ILE A 135 -32.34 12.34 -19.66
C ILE A 135 -33.26 13.50 -19.20
N ASP A 136 -34.24 13.12 -18.40
CA ASP A 136 -35.31 13.95 -17.86
C ASP A 136 -35.45 13.74 -16.32
N PRO A 137 -35.32 14.81 -15.52
CA PRO A 137 -35.55 14.75 -14.07
C PRO A 137 -36.92 14.22 -13.66
N ASP A 138 -37.97 14.47 -14.45
CA ASP A 138 -39.34 14.05 -14.09
C ASP A 138 -39.50 12.54 -14.19
N VAL A 139 -38.87 11.91 -15.17
CA VAL A 139 -38.81 10.44 -15.29
C VAL A 139 -38.06 9.84 -14.10
N LEU A 140 -36.94 10.45 -13.69
CA LEU A 140 -36.13 9.98 -12.56
C LEU A 140 -36.89 10.08 -11.22
N ARG A 141 -37.68 11.15 -11.04
CA ARG A 141 -38.42 11.45 -9.81
C ARG A 141 -39.38 10.32 -9.40
N TYR A 142 -40.03 9.67 -10.37
CA TYR A 142 -40.90 8.52 -10.09
C TYR A 142 -40.17 7.29 -9.53
N GLY A 143 -38.85 7.23 -9.69
CA GLY A 143 -38.01 6.16 -9.16
C GLY A 143 -37.55 6.36 -7.71
N ILE A 144 -37.90 7.48 -7.06
CA ILE A 144 -37.50 7.75 -5.68
C ILE A 144 -38.36 6.92 -4.71
N SER A 145 -37.70 6.24 -3.78
CA SER A 145 -38.32 5.60 -2.62
C SER A 145 -37.47 5.85 -1.37
N SER A 146 -38.03 5.62 -0.18
CA SER A 146 -37.28 5.72 1.07
C SER A 146 -37.71 4.67 2.07
N GLU A 147 -36.76 4.19 2.88
CA GLU A 147 -37.00 3.18 3.92
C GLU A 147 -36.23 3.55 5.19
N GLU A 148 -36.77 3.13 6.34
CA GLU A 148 -36.02 3.14 7.61
C GLU A 148 -35.25 1.82 7.72
N VAL A 149 -33.92 1.91 7.76
CA VAL A 149 -33.02 0.75 7.73
C VAL A 149 -32.19 0.70 9.00
N CYS A 150 -32.23 -0.42 9.70
CA CYS A 150 -31.28 -0.73 10.76
C CYS A 150 -29.99 -1.25 10.12
N LEU A 151 -28.89 -0.50 10.21
CA LEU A 151 -27.63 -0.87 9.55
C LEU A 151 -26.92 -2.04 10.23
N PHE A 152 -27.14 -2.24 11.53
CA PHE A 152 -26.47 -3.24 12.35
C PHE A 152 -27.47 -4.13 13.07
N ASN A 153 -27.19 -5.42 13.12
CA ASN A 153 -27.93 -6.41 13.89
C ASN A 153 -27.63 -6.28 15.40
N GLU A 154 -28.35 -7.03 16.23
CA GLU A 154 -28.16 -7.01 17.69
C GLU A 154 -26.78 -7.51 18.13
N ASP A 155 -26.21 -8.41 17.35
CA ASP A 155 -24.85 -8.94 17.55
C ASP A 155 -23.75 -8.00 17.01
N GLY A 156 -24.11 -6.82 16.49
CA GLY A 156 -23.17 -5.84 15.93
C GLY A 156 -22.71 -6.12 14.50
N THR A 157 -23.23 -7.16 13.84
CA THR A 157 -22.93 -7.44 12.42
C THR A 157 -23.68 -6.49 11.47
N ALA A 158 -23.16 -6.31 10.26
CA ALA A 158 -23.85 -5.54 9.23
C ALA A 158 -25.14 -6.24 8.76
N ALA A 159 -26.26 -5.52 8.77
CA ALA A 159 -27.55 -6.03 8.31
C ALA A 159 -27.74 -5.89 6.78
N VAL A 160 -26.99 -4.98 6.14
CA VAL A 160 -27.07 -4.67 4.71
C VAL A 160 -25.68 -4.39 4.14
N ASP A 161 -25.46 -4.70 2.85
CA ASP A 161 -24.13 -4.61 2.20
C ASP A 161 -23.51 -3.20 2.23
N TYR A 162 -24.35 -2.16 2.13
CA TYR A 162 -23.89 -0.77 2.14
C TYR A 162 -23.72 -0.17 3.54
N ALA A 163 -23.99 -0.93 4.62
CA ALA A 163 -23.89 -0.43 6.00
C ALA A 163 -22.53 0.20 6.32
N PHE A 164 -21.46 -0.38 5.78
CA PHE A 164 -20.09 0.12 5.95
C PHE A 164 -19.92 1.54 5.41
N ASP A 165 -20.41 1.77 4.19
CA ASP A 165 -20.29 3.06 3.52
C ASP A 165 -21.24 4.08 4.13
N THR A 166 -22.47 3.66 4.44
CA THR A 166 -23.50 4.51 5.06
C THR A 166 -23.04 5.05 6.40
N PHE A 167 -22.57 4.19 7.31
CA PHE A 167 -22.23 4.63 8.66
C PHE A 167 -20.96 5.50 8.68
N ALA A 168 -19.93 5.15 7.90
CA ALA A 168 -18.73 5.99 7.77
C ALA A 168 -19.06 7.38 7.20
N LEU A 169 -19.93 7.44 6.19
CA LEU A 169 -20.37 8.70 5.58
C LEU A 169 -21.20 9.53 6.57
N TYR A 170 -22.12 8.86 7.27
CA TYR A 170 -22.95 9.49 8.29
C TYR A 170 -22.09 10.13 9.41
N VAL A 171 -21.07 9.42 9.91
CA VAL A 171 -20.13 9.98 10.91
C VAL A 171 -19.42 11.22 10.38
N ALA A 172 -18.91 11.18 9.14
CA ALA A 172 -18.26 12.34 8.54
C ALA A 172 -19.22 13.55 8.45
N ASN A 173 -20.46 13.33 8.01
CA ASN A 173 -21.48 14.38 7.96
C ASN A 173 -21.85 14.89 9.35
N TYR A 174 -21.95 14.00 10.33
CA TYR A 174 -22.28 14.31 11.72
C TYR A 174 -21.20 15.17 12.41
N LEU A 175 -19.94 15.05 11.97
CA LEU A 175 -18.82 15.86 12.43
C LEU A 175 -18.56 17.11 11.57
N ASN A 176 -19.23 17.25 10.43
CA ASN A 176 -19.04 18.38 9.53
C ASN A 176 -19.46 19.70 10.20
N GLY A 177 -18.61 20.72 10.10
CA GLY A 177 -18.78 22.02 10.74
C GLY A 177 -18.57 22.05 12.25
N LYS A 178 -18.25 20.91 12.89
CA LYS A 178 -17.90 20.89 14.31
C LYS A 178 -16.46 21.35 14.52
N THR A 179 -16.24 22.01 15.65
CA THR A 179 -14.94 22.49 16.09
C THR A 179 -14.43 21.63 17.24
N ILE A 180 -13.15 21.28 17.22
CA ILE A 180 -12.46 20.67 18.37
C ILE A 180 -11.21 21.48 18.73
N PRO A 181 -10.89 21.63 20.02
CA PRO A 181 -9.62 22.17 20.45
C PRO A 181 -8.51 21.11 20.29
N LEU A 182 -7.37 21.49 19.73
CA LEU A 182 -6.17 20.66 19.61
C LEU A 182 -4.94 21.51 19.96
N PHE A 183 -4.40 21.33 21.17
CA PHE A 183 -3.21 22.05 21.66
C PHE A 183 -3.26 23.58 21.42
N GLY A 184 -4.37 24.22 21.78
CA GLY A 184 -4.56 25.66 21.62
C GLY A 184 -4.99 26.12 20.22
N GLN A 185 -5.15 25.18 19.28
CA GLN A 185 -5.73 25.45 17.95
C GLN A 185 -7.18 24.98 17.93
N GLU A 186 -8.11 25.84 17.51
CA GLU A 186 -9.49 25.45 17.23
C GLU A 186 -9.60 24.89 15.82
N LEU A 187 -9.96 23.62 15.65
CA LEU A 187 -10.03 22.95 14.35
C LEU A 187 -11.50 22.74 13.94
N THR A 188 -11.95 23.43 12.90
CA THR A 188 -13.29 23.22 12.32
C THR A 188 -13.19 22.32 11.10
N PHE A 189 -13.87 21.19 11.14
CA PHE A 189 -13.80 20.19 10.07
C PHE A 189 -14.80 20.44 8.96
N SER A 190 -14.32 20.43 7.73
CA SER A 190 -15.11 20.53 6.51
C SER A 190 -15.09 19.22 5.73
N ASN A 191 -16.22 18.87 5.11
CA ASN A 191 -16.28 17.74 4.19
C ASN A 191 -15.36 17.99 2.99
N CYS A 192 -14.52 17.02 2.62
CA CYS A 192 -13.64 17.13 1.45
C CYS A 192 -13.66 15.88 0.55
N GLY A 193 -14.70 15.07 0.66
CA GLY A 193 -14.84 13.80 -0.05
C GLY A 193 -15.62 12.78 0.77
N LEU A 194 -15.94 11.64 0.16
CA LEU A 194 -16.66 10.56 0.84
C LEU A 194 -15.89 10.11 2.08
N LYS A 195 -16.53 10.20 3.26
CA LYS A 195 -16.00 9.73 4.56
C LYS A 195 -14.71 10.45 5.00
N LYS A 196 -14.45 11.65 4.46
CA LYS A 196 -13.22 12.41 4.72
C LYS A 196 -13.53 13.84 5.12
N LEU A 197 -12.85 14.30 6.16
CA LEU A 197 -12.87 15.66 6.63
C LEU A 197 -11.48 16.29 6.53
N VAL A 198 -11.45 17.61 6.39
CA VAL A 198 -10.23 18.42 6.47
C VAL A 198 -10.50 19.64 7.32
N SER A 199 -9.58 20.00 8.21
CA SER A 199 -9.65 21.27 8.94
C SER A 199 -9.40 22.44 8.00
N GLN A 200 -9.76 23.64 8.44
CA GLN A 200 -9.28 24.86 7.80
C GLN A 200 -7.73 24.86 7.70
N PRO A 201 -7.15 25.50 6.67
CA PRO A 201 -5.70 25.57 6.54
C PRO A 201 -5.09 26.45 7.63
N ILE A 202 -4.03 25.91 8.24
CA ILE A 202 -3.24 26.51 9.28
C ILE A 202 -1.96 27.06 8.63
N GLU A 203 -1.72 28.34 8.84
CA GLU A 203 -0.52 29.02 8.34
C GLU A 203 0.63 28.88 9.35
N TYR A 204 1.82 28.55 8.86
CA TYR A 204 3.06 28.62 9.59
C TYR A 204 4.16 29.19 8.70
N LYS A 205 4.58 30.43 8.97
CA LYS A 205 5.65 31.14 8.25
C LYS A 205 5.44 31.13 6.71
N GLY A 206 4.22 31.45 6.25
CA GLY A 206 3.86 31.45 4.83
C GLY A 206 3.65 30.08 4.19
N GLN A 207 3.67 28.99 4.97
CA GLN A 207 3.34 27.63 4.52
C GLN A 207 2.08 27.12 5.16
N TYR A 208 1.35 26.27 4.46
CA TYR A 208 0.00 25.87 4.85
C TYR A 208 -0.14 24.36 5.00
N TYR A 209 -0.85 23.95 6.05
CA TYR A 209 -1.23 22.56 6.27
C TYR A 209 -2.60 22.48 6.94
N SER A 210 -3.25 21.32 6.86
CA SER A 210 -4.49 21.01 7.58
C SER A 210 -4.39 19.64 8.22
N TYR A 211 -5.18 19.41 9.27
CA TYR A 211 -5.47 18.06 9.74
C TYR A 211 -6.59 17.45 8.91
N GLY A 212 -6.51 16.15 8.64
CA GLY A 212 -7.57 15.40 7.97
C GLY A 212 -8.04 14.24 8.85
N LEU A 213 -9.31 13.89 8.73
CA LEU A 213 -9.88 12.68 9.34
C LEU A 213 -10.48 11.83 8.23
N GLU A 214 -10.17 10.53 8.24
CA GLU A 214 -10.77 9.55 7.34
C GLU A 214 -11.41 8.42 8.14
N PHE A 215 -12.63 8.04 7.75
CA PHE A 215 -13.45 7.07 8.45
C PHE A 215 -13.65 5.80 7.62
N SER A 216 -13.53 4.65 8.27
CA SER A 216 -13.68 3.34 7.63
C SER A 216 -14.43 2.41 8.58
N VAL A 217 -15.51 1.77 8.14
CA VAL A 217 -16.15 0.72 8.95
C VAL A 217 -15.62 -0.62 8.47
N GLN A 218 -15.14 -1.43 9.41
CA GLN A 218 -14.48 -2.70 9.15
C GLN A 218 -15.07 -3.80 10.04
N THR A 219 -14.78 -5.05 9.70
CA THR A 219 -15.11 -6.21 10.53
C THR A 219 -13.87 -6.96 10.96
N THR A 220 -13.96 -7.64 12.10
CA THR A 220 -13.00 -8.64 12.54
C THR A 220 -13.64 -10.02 12.61
N PRO A 221 -12.97 -11.08 12.15
CA PRO A 221 -13.47 -12.44 12.29
C PRO A 221 -13.31 -12.96 13.74
N PRO A 222 -14.04 -14.02 14.12
CA PRO A 222 -15.10 -14.67 13.34
C PRO A 222 -16.47 -13.98 13.46
N GLN A 223 -16.70 -13.15 14.49
CA GLN A 223 -18.03 -12.61 14.80
C GLN A 223 -18.50 -11.56 13.78
N ARG A 224 -17.58 -10.91 13.06
CA ARG A 224 -17.87 -9.85 12.08
C ARG A 224 -18.61 -8.64 12.64
N GLU A 225 -18.36 -8.34 13.91
CA GLU A 225 -18.81 -7.09 14.51
C GLU A 225 -18.22 -5.90 13.77
N CYS A 226 -19.06 -4.91 13.49
CA CYS A 226 -18.65 -3.70 12.82
C CYS A 226 -17.91 -2.76 13.77
N MET A 227 -16.81 -2.19 13.30
CA MET A 227 -15.98 -1.22 14.01
C MET A 227 -15.74 -0.02 13.11
N LEU A 228 -15.99 1.18 13.63
CA LEU A 228 -15.62 2.44 12.99
C LEU A 228 -14.17 2.80 13.34
N LEU A 229 -13.31 2.78 12.34
CA LEU A 229 -11.90 3.17 12.42
C LEU A 229 -11.75 4.65 12.05
N VAL A 230 -10.91 5.37 12.81
CA VAL A 230 -10.60 6.78 12.58
C VAL A 230 -9.11 6.96 12.26
N PHE A 231 -8.82 7.59 11.13
CA PHE A 231 -7.45 7.82 10.66
C PHE A 231 -7.14 9.32 10.57
N PRO A 232 -6.47 9.90 11.58
CA PRO A 232 -5.99 11.27 11.49
C PRO A 232 -4.79 11.37 10.54
N SER A 233 -4.70 12.48 9.80
CA SER A 233 -3.65 12.73 8.83
C SER A 233 -3.28 14.21 8.77
N VAL A 234 -2.17 14.53 8.11
CA VAL A 234 -1.74 15.91 7.85
C VAL A 234 -1.63 16.09 6.34
N LYS A 235 -2.35 17.09 5.83
CA LYS A 235 -2.29 17.53 4.44
C LYS A 235 -1.46 18.80 4.36
N ARG A 236 -0.45 18.81 3.49
CA ARG A 236 0.42 19.97 3.24
C ARG A 236 0.01 20.59 1.91
N PHE A 237 0.07 21.90 1.80
CA PHE A 237 -0.36 22.60 0.59
C PHE A 237 0.76 23.44 0.01
N VAL A 238 0.82 23.48 -1.33
CA VAL A 238 1.68 24.38 -2.07
C VAL A 238 1.26 25.83 -1.79
N SER A 239 2.22 26.71 -1.52
CA SER A 239 1.96 28.09 -1.10
C SER A 239 2.98 29.11 -1.60
N ASN A 240 3.74 28.74 -2.63
CA ASN A 240 4.81 29.56 -3.18
C ASN A 240 4.75 29.56 -4.71
N ALA A 241 5.13 30.70 -5.29
CA ALA A 241 5.23 30.84 -6.73
C ALA A 241 6.11 29.76 -7.38
N TRP A 242 5.67 29.35 -8.56
CA TRP A 242 6.30 28.31 -9.35
C TRP A 242 7.55 28.81 -10.09
N LYS A 243 8.67 28.05 -10.04
CA LYS A 243 9.99 28.51 -10.51
C LYS A 243 10.41 28.13 -11.94
N LYS A 244 9.98 27.00 -12.56
CA LYS A 244 10.07 26.66 -14.03
C LYS A 244 9.53 25.24 -14.37
N LYS A 245 9.26 24.94 -15.67
CA LYS A 245 8.70 23.71 -16.30
C LYS A 245 8.16 22.58 -15.37
N ILE A 246 6.85 22.56 -15.11
CA ILE A 246 6.13 21.45 -14.46
C ILE A 246 5.96 20.32 -15.48
N TYR A 247 6.79 19.29 -15.36
CA TYR A 247 6.39 17.95 -15.80
C TYR A 247 6.00 17.15 -14.56
N LEU A 248 4.71 17.13 -14.25
CA LEU A 248 4.14 16.20 -13.27
C LEU A 248 3.44 15.11 -14.05
N GLU A 249 4.00 13.90 -14.08
CA GLU A 249 3.35 12.78 -14.75
C GLU A 249 1.92 12.53 -14.23
N GLU A 250 1.65 12.90 -12.97
CA GLU A 250 0.36 12.72 -12.31
C GLU A 250 -0.55 13.97 -12.37
N ASN A 251 -1.86 13.74 -12.23
CA ASN A 251 -2.85 14.80 -12.01
C ASN A 251 -2.73 15.39 -10.59
N ILE A 252 -3.07 16.67 -10.45
CA ILE A 252 -3.21 17.32 -9.14
C ILE A 252 -4.67 17.31 -8.72
N ASN A 253 -4.97 16.77 -7.54
CA ASN A 253 -6.32 16.74 -6.96
C ASN A 253 -6.48 17.94 -6.01
N ALA A 254 -6.84 19.11 -6.55
CA ALA A 254 -7.02 20.34 -5.78
C ALA A 254 -8.28 20.26 -4.90
N LEU A 255 -8.21 20.80 -3.67
CA LEU A 255 -9.39 20.99 -2.83
C LEU A 255 -9.93 22.40 -3.04
N VAL A 256 -11.12 22.51 -3.63
CA VAL A 256 -11.76 23.79 -3.92
C VAL A 256 -12.89 24.02 -2.93
N LYS A 257 -12.86 25.15 -2.24
CA LYS A 257 -13.90 25.50 -1.27
C LYS A 257 -15.21 25.81 -2.00
N MET A 258 -16.27 25.14 -1.59
CA MET A 258 -17.63 25.29 -2.15
C MET A 258 -18.52 26.13 -1.23
N SER A 259 -18.39 25.93 0.08
CA SER A 259 -19.09 26.70 1.11
C SER A 259 -18.28 26.68 2.39
N GLU A 260 -18.79 27.28 3.47
CA GLU A 260 -18.08 27.41 4.75
C GLU A 260 -17.43 26.11 5.23
N ASN A 261 -18.19 25.01 5.23
CA ASN A 261 -17.78 23.70 5.74
C ASN A 261 -17.67 22.63 4.63
N LYS A 262 -17.24 23.03 3.42
CA LYS A 262 -17.24 22.11 2.28
C LYS A 262 -16.15 22.42 1.26
N TYR A 263 -15.37 21.39 0.94
CA TYR A 263 -14.45 21.33 -0.17
C TYR A 263 -14.87 20.21 -1.12
N ARG A 264 -14.60 20.38 -2.42
CA ARG A 264 -14.66 19.29 -3.40
C ARG A 264 -13.32 19.13 -4.09
N VAL A 265 -13.03 17.92 -4.53
CA VAL A 265 -11.81 17.61 -5.28
C VAL A 265 -12.02 17.95 -6.74
N MET A 266 -11.19 18.83 -7.28
CA MET A 266 -11.13 19.13 -8.72
C MET A 266 -9.78 18.70 -9.29
N LYS A 267 -9.78 17.99 -10.42
CA LYS A 267 -8.56 17.46 -11.03
C LYS A 267 -7.97 18.45 -12.02
N MET A 268 -6.68 18.77 -11.86
CA MET A 268 -5.88 19.42 -12.89
C MET A 268 -5.16 18.36 -13.74
N LYS A 269 -5.49 18.29 -15.02
CA LYS A 269 -4.91 17.35 -15.98
C LYS A 269 -3.81 18.00 -16.80
N GLN A 270 -2.77 17.24 -17.12
CA GLN A 270 -1.81 17.63 -18.14
C GLN A 270 -2.49 17.56 -19.50
N GLN A 271 -2.41 18.65 -20.25
CA GLN A 271 -2.82 18.74 -21.63
C GLN A 271 -1.61 18.93 -22.51
N GLN A 272 -1.75 18.51 -23.76
CA GLN A 272 -0.74 18.63 -24.79
C GLN A 272 -1.29 19.47 -25.94
N LYS A 273 -0.53 20.47 -26.36
CA LYS A 273 -0.80 21.23 -27.58
C LYS A 273 0.38 21.06 -28.52
N ASN A 274 0.13 20.45 -29.67
CA ASN A 274 1.12 20.42 -30.74
C ASN A 274 1.10 21.78 -31.43
N ILE A 275 2.19 22.53 -31.28
CA ILE A 275 2.37 23.82 -31.96
C ILE A 275 2.79 23.57 -33.41
N ASP A 276 3.67 22.60 -33.62
CA ASP A 276 4.10 22.11 -34.93
C ASP A 276 4.60 20.65 -34.82
N LYS A 277 5.19 20.08 -35.89
CA LYS A 277 5.67 18.68 -35.92
C LYS A 277 6.82 18.39 -34.94
N GLU A 278 7.54 19.41 -34.48
CA GLU A 278 8.72 19.26 -33.61
C GLU A 278 8.50 19.83 -32.20
N LYS A 279 7.48 20.68 -32.02
CA LYS A 279 7.22 21.41 -30.78
C LYS A 279 5.86 21.06 -30.19
N THR A 280 5.95 20.39 -29.05
CA THR A 280 4.82 20.10 -28.18
C THR A 280 4.90 20.97 -26.92
N GLU A 281 3.84 21.73 -26.65
CA GLU A 281 3.67 22.44 -25.39
C GLU A 281 2.78 21.64 -24.44
N TYR A 282 3.15 21.61 -23.17
CA TYR A 282 2.37 20.99 -22.11
C TYR A 282 1.88 22.08 -21.16
N PHE A 283 0.58 22.06 -20.87
CA PHE A 283 -0.06 23.00 -19.96
C PHE A 283 -1.04 22.24 -19.04
N ARG A 284 -1.56 22.91 -18.02
CA ARG A 284 -2.55 22.30 -17.12
C ARG A 284 -3.91 22.90 -17.36
N ASP A 285 -4.91 22.03 -17.36
CA ASP A 285 -6.30 22.46 -17.42
C ASP A 285 -7.14 21.72 -16.38
N TRP A 286 -8.22 22.36 -15.95
CA TRP A 286 -9.20 21.73 -15.11
C TRP A 286 -9.88 20.60 -15.89
N ASN A 287 -10.16 19.49 -15.21
CA ASN A 287 -10.92 18.43 -15.84
C ASN A 287 -12.31 18.95 -16.25
N TYR A 288 -12.69 18.70 -17.51
CA TYR A 288 -13.96 19.15 -18.09
C TYR A 288 -15.17 18.80 -17.21
N ALA A 289 -15.27 17.56 -16.71
CA ALA A 289 -16.42 17.16 -15.89
C ALA A 289 -16.45 17.94 -14.56
N ASP A 290 -15.29 18.12 -13.92
CA ASP A 290 -15.17 18.85 -12.66
C ASP A 290 -15.55 20.33 -12.80
N ILE A 291 -15.02 21.06 -13.78
CA ILE A 291 -15.33 22.49 -13.95
C ILE A 291 -16.80 22.75 -14.35
N ASN A 292 -17.40 21.85 -15.12
CA ASN A 292 -18.82 21.96 -15.47
C ASN A 292 -19.73 21.56 -14.31
N CYS A 293 -19.34 20.57 -13.49
CA CYS A 293 -20.08 20.25 -12.27
C CYS A 293 -19.95 21.37 -11.22
N TYR A 294 -18.81 22.06 -11.13
CA TYR A 294 -18.67 23.28 -10.33
C TYR A 294 -19.68 24.35 -10.77
N GLY A 295 -19.88 24.50 -12.08
CA GLY A 295 -20.89 25.35 -12.71
C GLY A 295 -22.34 25.12 -12.26
N LEU A 296 -22.65 23.96 -11.67
CA LEU A 296 -23.98 23.66 -11.11
C LEU A 296 -24.23 24.34 -9.77
N TYR A 297 -23.16 24.74 -9.07
CA TYR A 297 -23.21 25.30 -7.72
C TYR A 297 -22.80 26.77 -7.68
N HIS A 298 -21.85 27.15 -8.52
CA HIS A 298 -21.31 28.51 -8.60
C HIS A 298 -21.12 28.90 -10.06
N ASN A 299 -21.09 30.21 -10.33
CA ASN A 299 -20.72 30.68 -11.64
C ASN A 299 -19.24 30.35 -11.93
N ASN A 300 -18.98 29.58 -12.97
CA ASN A 300 -17.63 29.18 -13.36
C ASN A 300 -16.94 30.20 -14.29
N SER A 301 -17.63 31.24 -14.77
CA SER A 301 -17.04 32.25 -15.67
C SER A 301 -15.95 33.11 -15.02
N LYS A 302 -15.91 33.14 -13.69
CA LYS A 302 -14.88 33.83 -12.89
C LYS A 302 -13.94 32.86 -12.15
N PHE A 303 -14.03 31.56 -12.45
CA PHE A 303 -13.14 30.59 -11.82
C PHE A 303 -11.73 30.70 -12.44
N PRO A 304 -10.66 30.72 -11.64
CA PRO A 304 -9.31 30.93 -12.14
C PRO A 304 -8.85 29.78 -13.05
N ALA A 305 -8.06 30.12 -14.08
CA ALA A 305 -7.43 29.14 -14.95
C ALA A 305 -6.41 28.31 -14.16
N ALA A 306 -6.30 27.00 -14.45
CA ALA A 306 -5.42 26.11 -13.69
C ALA A 306 -3.95 26.57 -13.70
N ASP A 307 -3.45 27.05 -14.84
CA ASP A 307 -2.08 27.58 -14.97
C ASP A 307 -1.84 28.83 -14.12
N GLU A 308 -2.87 29.64 -13.88
CA GLU A 308 -2.75 30.85 -13.07
C GLU A 308 -2.67 30.50 -11.57
N VAL A 309 -3.51 29.58 -11.10
CA VAL A 309 -3.43 29.01 -9.74
C VAL A 309 -2.08 28.36 -9.47
N LEU A 310 -1.48 27.70 -10.46
CA LEU A 310 -0.16 27.08 -10.31
C LEU A 310 0.98 28.10 -10.27
N LYS A 311 0.84 29.25 -10.95
CA LYS A 311 1.84 30.33 -10.92
C LYS A 311 1.77 31.14 -9.64
N HIS A 312 0.56 31.33 -9.11
CA HIS A 312 0.28 32.17 -7.95
C HIS A 312 -0.52 31.44 -6.86
N PRO A 313 -0.06 30.26 -6.37
CA PRO A 313 -0.82 29.48 -5.38
C PRO A 313 -1.00 30.21 -4.05
N GLU A 314 -0.12 31.17 -3.73
CA GLU A 314 -0.23 32.05 -2.57
C GLU A 314 -1.54 32.85 -2.52
N ASP A 315 -2.09 33.22 -3.67
CA ASP A 315 -3.33 34.02 -3.77
C ASP A 315 -4.58 33.19 -3.43
N TYR A 316 -4.46 31.85 -3.48
CA TYR A 316 -5.58 30.92 -3.37
C TYR A 316 -5.60 30.08 -2.11
N VAL A 317 -4.45 29.89 -1.44
CA VAL A 317 -4.32 28.95 -0.31
C VAL A 317 -4.86 29.51 1.02
N GLY A 318 -4.82 30.84 1.18
CA GLY A 318 -5.19 31.52 2.43
C GLY A 318 -6.67 31.35 2.80
N LYS A 319 -6.99 31.40 4.11
CA LYS A 319 -8.36 31.21 4.63
C LYS A 319 -9.42 32.18 4.07
N ASN A 320 -8.99 33.36 3.63
CA ASN A 320 -9.85 34.42 3.10
C ASN A 320 -9.87 34.48 1.56
N ALA A 321 -9.16 33.57 0.88
CA ALA A 321 -9.12 33.54 -0.59
C ALA A 321 -10.49 33.21 -1.18
N MET A 322 -10.82 33.84 -2.31
CA MET A 322 -12.11 33.69 -3.00
C MET A 322 -11.91 33.56 -4.52
N PRO A 323 -12.01 32.35 -5.10
CA PRO A 323 -12.22 31.07 -4.41
C PRO A 323 -10.98 30.64 -3.63
N GLN A 324 -11.17 29.87 -2.55
CA GLN A 324 -10.04 29.20 -1.89
C GLN A 324 -9.74 27.88 -2.59
N ILE A 325 -8.49 27.69 -3.03
CA ILE A 325 -8.01 26.50 -3.72
C ILE A 325 -6.75 26.00 -3.04
N LEU A 326 -6.81 24.79 -2.48
CA LEU A 326 -5.69 24.15 -1.80
C LEU A 326 -5.08 23.08 -2.70
N LEU A 327 -3.80 23.24 -3.06
CA LEU A 327 -3.07 22.30 -3.90
C LEU A 327 -2.24 21.36 -3.02
N PRO A 328 -2.59 20.06 -2.87
CA PRO A 328 -1.83 19.15 -2.03
C PRO A 328 -0.39 18.99 -2.51
N TYR A 329 0.57 19.17 -1.59
CA TYR A 329 1.98 18.98 -1.85
C TYR A 329 2.34 17.49 -1.86
N LYS A 330 3.08 17.06 -2.89
CA LYS A 330 3.71 15.74 -3.00
C LYS A 330 5.23 15.91 -3.10
N PHE A 331 5.97 14.95 -2.54
CA PHE A 331 7.42 14.90 -2.73
C PHE A 331 7.75 14.76 -4.21
N GLY A 332 8.74 15.53 -4.68
CA GLY A 332 9.14 15.59 -6.09
C GLY A 332 8.43 16.65 -6.92
N MET A 333 7.52 17.44 -6.34
CA MET A 333 6.99 18.64 -7.03
C MET A 333 7.97 19.81 -6.92
N ASP A 334 8.19 20.54 -8.02
CA ASP A 334 9.10 21.71 -8.13
C ASP A 334 8.50 23.02 -7.54
N PHE A 335 7.72 22.87 -6.47
CA PHE A 335 7.29 23.99 -5.64
C PHE A 335 8.21 24.02 -4.43
N THR A 336 9.01 25.08 -4.34
CA THR A 336 10.15 25.21 -3.42
C THR A 336 9.90 24.78 -1.96
N ASN A 337 10.95 24.24 -1.33
CA ASN A 337 11.20 24.08 0.11
C ASN A 337 9.97 23.95 1.04
N MET A 338 9.15 22.90 0.89
CA MET A 338 8.15 22.52 1.90
C MET A 338 8.84 22.19 3.23
N ASN A 339 8.67 23.03 4.25
CA ASN A 339 9.29 22.87 5.56
C ASN A 339 8.36 22.24 6.60
N ILE A 340 7.08 22.06 6.27
CA ILE A 340 6.14 21.34 7.13
C ILE A 340 6.45 19.85 7.05
N GLY A 341 6.70 19.24 8.21
CA GLY A 341 7.03 17.82 8.29
C GLY A 341 5.83 16.91 7.99
N THR A 342 6.00 15.60 8.06
CA THR A 342 4.95 14.60 7.81
C THR A 342 4.49 13.87 9.07
N GLY A 343 3.31 13.26 9.04
CA GLY A 343 2.80 12.39 10.10
C GLY A 343 2.06 13.13 11.23
N VAL A 344 1.21 12.38 11.94
CA VAL A 344 0.49 12.80 13.14
C VAL A 344 1.14 12.11 14.33
N SER A 345 1.45 12.87 15.38
CA SER A 345 2.09 12.33 16.58
C SER A 345 1.15 11.44 17.40
N VAL A 346 1.68 10.50 18.20
CA VAL A 346 0.88 9.70 19.15
C VAL A 346 0.10 10.61 20.11
N LYS A 347 0.72 11.72 20.53
CA LYS A 347 0.10 12.73 21.38
C LYS A 347 -1.13 13.36 20.73
N GLU A 348 -1.09 13.67 19.44
CA GLU A 348 -2.24 14.19 18.69
C GLU A 348 -3.32 13.15 18.45
N LYS A 349 -2.95 11.88 18.20
CA LYS A 349 -3.93 10.80 18.04
C LYS A 349 -4.78 10.62 19.30
N CYS A 350 -4.13 10.61 20.47
CA CYS A 350 -4.79 10.58 21.77
C CYS A 350 -5.77 11.76 21.92
N GLU A 351 -5.32 12.98 21.61
CA GLU A 351 -6.18 14.17 21.72
C GLU A 351 -7.35 14.13 20.73
N PHE A 352 -7.12 13.76 19.46
CA PHE A 352 -8.21 13.54 18.51
C PHE A 352 -9.23 12.53 19.03
N TYR A 353 -8.78 11.40 19.57
CA TYR A 353 -9.68 10.38 20.11
C TYR A 353 -10.52 10.91 21.27
N HIS A 354 -9.89 11.62 22.21
CA HIS A 354 -10.58 12.23 23.35
C HIS A 354 -11.59 13.29 22.92
N GLN A 355 -11.25 14.14 21.94
CA GLN A 355 -12.15 15.18 21.45
C GLN A 355 -13.32 14.60 20.63
N LEU A 356 -13.08 13.51 19.88
CA LEU A 356 -14.13 12.85 19.09
C LEU A 356 -15.09 12.02 19.94
N THR A 357 -14.62 11.45 21.05
CA THR A 357 -15.45 10.60 21.93
C THR A 357 -16.75 11.27 22.42
N PRO A 358 -16.75 12.47 23.04
CA PRO A 358 -17.97 13.13 23.47
C PRO A 358 -18.84 13.57 22.29
N LEU A 359 -18.24 13.88 21.13
CA LEU A 359 -19.00 14.21 19.94
C LEU A 359 -19.75 12.98 19.41
N LEU A 360 -19.15 11.79 19.44
CA LEU A 360 -19.72 10.58 18.85
C LEU A 360 -20.59 9.76 19.82
N LYS A 361 -20.68 10.14 21.10
CA LYS A 361 -21.34 9.36 22.18
C LYS A 361 -22.76 8.87 21.86
N ASP A 362 -23.50 9.60 21.03
CA ASP A 362 -24.89 9.29 20.69
C ASP A 362 -25.01 8.25 19.57
N ILE A 363 -23.91 7.99 18.83
CA ILE A 363 -23.92 7.15 17.61
C ILE A 363 -22.88 6.03 17.64
N ALA A 364 -21.84 6.14 18.46
CA ALA A 364 -20.82 5.11 18.64
C ALA A 364 -20.19 5.20 20.04
N GLU A 365 -19.56 4.13 20.49
CA GLU A 365 -18.87 4.06 21.79
C GLU A 365 -17.38 3.75 21.60
N PRO A 366 -16.47 4.30 22.41
CA PRO A 366 -15.06 3.94 22.32
C PRO A 366 -14.85 2.45 22.60
N MET A 367 -14.02 1.77 21.80
CA MET A 367 -13.75 0.33 21.98
C MET A 367 -13.00 0.02 23.29
N GLY A 368 -12.24 0.99 23.80
CA GLY A 368 -11.45 0.84 25.04
C GLY A 368 -10.03 0.33 24.83
N GLU A 369 -9.38 -0.01 25.94
CA GLU A 369 -7.99 -0.47 25.97
C GLU A 369 -7.82 -1.89 25.41
N VAL A 370 -6.65 -2.15 24.83
CA VAL A 370 -6.23 -3.46 24.35
C VAL A 370 -4.94 -3.87 25.02
N GLN A 371 -5.00 -5.01 25.70
CA GLN A 371 -3.92 -5.51 26.54
C GLN A 371 -2.89 -6.29 25.71
N SER A 372 -1.63 -6.15 26.10
CA SER A 372 -0.57 -7.03 25.58
C SER A 372 -0.81 -8.45 26.10
N VAL A 373 -0.76 -9.43 25.21
CA VAL A 373 -0.93 -10.84 25.58
C VAL A 373 0.37 -11.55 25.92
N GLY A 374 1.49 -10.81 25.94
CA GLY A 374 2.81 -11.34 26.28
C GLY A 374 3.17 -12.54 25.42
N ALA A 375 3.47 -12.33 24.14
CA ALA A 375 4.19 -13.36 23.38
C ALA A 375 5.59 -13.57 23.99
N VAL A 376 6.18 -14.75 23.81
CA VAL A 376 7.58 -14.97 24.19
C VAL A 376 8.41 -13.93 23.43
N HIS A 377 8.90 -12.90 24.13
CA HIS A 377 9.80 -11.94 23.54
C HIS A 377 11.09 -12.67 23.17
N TYR A 378 11.37 -12.70 21.88
CA TYR A 378 12.63 -13.24 21.40
C TYR A 378 13.66 -12.15 21.49
N ASN A 379 14.54 -12.27 22.47
CA ASN A 379 15.66 -11.36 22.54
C ASN A 379 16.61 -11.68 21.39
N LYS A 380 16.87 -10.68 20.53
CA LYS A 380 18.11 -10.68 19.75
C LYS A 380 19.29 -10.84 20.73
N PRO A 381 20.40 -11.47 20.33
CA PRO A 381 21.58 -11.54 21.20
C PRO A 381 21.89 -10.14 21.71
N ASP A 382 22.06 -9.98 23.02
CA ASP A 382 22.50 -8.71 23.57
C ASP A 382 23.90 -8.44 23.03
N LYS A 383 23.99 -7.64 21.95
CA LYS A 383 25.24 -7.35 21.24
C LYS A 383 26.28 -6.74 22.18
N LYS A 384 25.88 -6.19 23.33
CA LYS A 384 26.81 -5.68 24.36
C LYS A 384 27.56 -6.78 25.13
N LYS A 385 27.15 -8.04 24.98
CA LYS A 385 27.79 -9.21 25.61
C LYS A 385 28.81 -9.91 24.71
N PHE A 386 29.04 -9.40 23.51
CA PHE A 386 29.94 -9.98 22.52
C PHE A 386 30.91 -8.91 22.04
N GLU A 387 32.15 -9.32 21.79
CA GLU A 387 33.10 -8.46 21.10
C GLU A 387 32.66 -8.27 19.64
N ALA A 388 33.06 -7.16 19.02
CA ALA A 388 32.67 -6.86 17.64
C ALA A 388 33.09 -7.99 16.67
N ALA A 389 34.24 -8.60 16.90
CA ALA A 389 34.77 -9.72 16.11
C ALA A 389 33.89 -10.98 16.21
N ASP A 390 33.30 -11.26 17.38
CA ASP A 390 32.40 -12.40 17.56
C ASP A 390 31.10 -12.22 16.77
N ILE A 391 30.54 -11.01 16.80
CA ILE A 391 29.32 -10.68 16.04
C ILE A 391 29.58 -10.81 14.53
N GLN A 392 30.73 -10.32 14.08
CA GLN A 392 31.17 -10.44 12.69
C GLN A 392 31.33 -11.90 12.27
N LYS A 393 31.98 -12.73 13.09
CA LYS A 393 32.12 -14.18 12.87
C LYS A 393 30.76 -14.85 12.75
N MET A 394 29.86 -14.59 13.70
CA MET A 394 28.49 -15.10 13.65
C MET A 394 27.85 -14.73 12.31
N ARG A 395 27.88 -13.46 11.89
CA ARG A 395 27.24 -13.04 10.62
C ARG A 395 27.76 -13.82 9.41
N ARG A 396 29.05 -14.14 9.36
CA ARG A 396 29.63 -14.97 8.29
C ARG A 396 29.12 -16.41 8.33
N GLU A 397 29.04 -17.02 9.51
CA GLU A 397 28.44 -18.36 9.69
C GLU A 397 26.96 -18.37 9.24
N ARG A 398 26.20 -17.33 9.58
CA ARG A 398 24.81 -17.20 9.12
C ARG A 398 24.72 -17.01 7.62
N LEU A 399 25.60 -16.21 7.03
CA LEU A 399 25.65 -15.99 5.59
C LEU A 399 25.91 -17.28 4.82
N LYS A 400 26.87 -18.09 5.28
CA LYS A 400 27.13 -19.43 4.73
C LYS A 400 25.88 -20.30 4.76
N VAL A 401 25.23 -20.36 5.93
CA VAL A 401 24.07 -21.20 6.17
C VAL A 401 22.84 -20.76 5.35
N CYS A 402 22.59 -19.45 5.24
CA CYS A 402 21.48 -18.92 4.43
C CYS A 402 21.69 -19.17 2.92
N THR A 403 22.92 -19.00 2.45
CA THR A 403 23.23 -19.05 1.01
C THR A 403 23.63 -20.43 0.51
N GLY A 404 24.05 -21.32 1.42
CA GLY A 404 24.63 -22.62 1.07
C GLY A 404 25.98 -22.53 0.36
N ARG A 405 26.69 -21.38 0.46
CA ARG A 405 27.91 -21.10 -0.29
C ARG A 405 29.09 -20.93 0.66
N ASP A 406 30.28 -21.37 0.23
CA ASP A 406 31.55 -21.09 0.91
C ASP A 406 32.18 -19.78 0.44
N LYS A 407 31.69 -19.21 -0.67
CA LYS A 407 32.22 -18.00 -1.27
C LYS A 407 31.11 -17.15 -1.88
N ILE A 408 31.23 -15.83 -1.71
CA ILE A 408 30.41 -14.82 -2.38
C ILE A 408 31.34 -13.79 -3.01
N THR A 409 31.24 -13.61 -4.32
CA THR A 409 31.95 -12.56 -5.05
C THR A 409 31.03 -11.36 -5.27
N LEU A 410 31.49 -10.19 -4.87
CA LEU A 410 30.85 -8.90 -5.07
C LEU A 410 31.69 -8.04 -6.01
N GLU A 411 31.05 -7.44 -7.00
CA GLU A 411 31.67 -6.52 -7.94
C GLU A 411 31.10 -5.11 -7.70
N ILE A 412 31.96 -4.13 -7.47
CA ILE A 412 31.55 -2.72 -7.29
C ILE A 412 31.86 -1.97 -8.57
N TYR A 413 30.81 -1.62 -9.30
CA TYR A 413 30.88 -0.90 -10.56
C TYR A 413 30.71 0.61 -10.33
N GLY A 414 31.62 1.40 -10.89
CA GLY A 414 31.53 2.87 -10.92
C GLY A 414 32.61 3.45 -11.82
N HIS A 415 32.56 4.74 -12.08
CA HIS A 415 33.64 5.45 -12.79
C HIS A 415 34.89 5.57 -11.90
N ASP A 416 36.01 5.99 -12.48
CA ASP A 416 37.25 6.22 -11.73
C ASP A 416 37.07 7.35 -10.68
N SER A 417 36.20 8.32 -10.97
CA SER A 417 35.80 9.36 -10.02
C SER A 417 35.06 8.83 -8.78
N ASP A 418 34.47 7.63 -8.86
CA ASP A 418 33.68 7.04 -7.77
C ASP A 418 34.54 6.24 -6.78
N GLU A 419 35.86 6.21 -6.96
CA GLU A 419 36.79 5.44 -6.13
C GLU A 419 36.61 5.66 -4.60
N PRO A 420 36.38 6.89 -4.09
CA PRO A 420 36.09 7.09 -2.67
C PRO A 420 34.82 6.38 -2.21
N LEU A 421 33.78 6.33 -3.05
CA LEU A 421 32.53 5.65 -2.74
C LEU A 421 32.68 4.13 -2.85
N LYS A 422 33.44 3.63 -3.83
CA LYS A 422 33.80 2.20 -3.91
C LYS A 422 34.49 1.74 -2.63
N ASN A 423 35.47 2.52 -2.14
CA ASN A 423 36.16 2.27 -0.88
C ASN A 423 35.20 2.28 0.31
N ALA A 424 34.30 3.27 0.39
CA ALA A 424 33.33 3.35 1.49
C ALA A 424 32.36 2.15 1.52
N ILE A 425 31.95 1.63 0.36
CA ILE A 425 31.12 0.41 0.26
C ILE A 425 31.93 -0.80 0.76
N MET A 426 33.20 -0.94 0.34
CA MET A 426 34.08 -2.02 0.81
C MET A 426 34.30 -1.96 2.32
N GLU A 427 34.59 -0.77 2.84
CA GLU A 427 34.76 -0.53 4.27
C GLU A 427 33.51 -0.91 5.07
N ASP A 428 32.31 -0.60 4.58
CA ASP A 428 31.06 -0.99 5.24
C ASP A 428 30.86 -2.52 5.26
N ILE A 429 31.16 -3.21 4.15
CA ILE A 429 31.13 -4.68 4.09
C ILE A 429 32.11 -5.28 5.10
N CYS A 430 33.36 -4.82 5.11
CA CYS A 430 34.39 -5.26 6.04
C CYS A 430 34.03 -4.93 7.50
N GLN A 431 33.44 -3.76 7.76
CA GLN A 431 32.98 -3.39 9.09
C GLN A 431 31.82 -4.29 9.56
N TYR A 432 30.94 -4.68 8.65
CA TYR A 432 29.77 -5.48 8.99
C TYR A 432 30.08 -6.97 9.20
N PHE A 433 30.90 -7.56 8.33
CA PHE A 433 31.25 -8.98 8.34
C PHE A 433 32.62 -9.30 8.94
N GLY A 434 33.49 -8.32 9.19
CA GLY A 434 34.86 -8.53 9.67
C GLY A 434 35.81 -9.10 8.62
N ASP A 435 37.05 -9.40 9.04
CA ASP A 435 38.04 -10.07 8.19
C ASP A 435 37.57 -11.49 7.82
N THR A 436 37.77 -11.85 6.56
CA THR A 436 37.37 -13.14 5.99
C THR A 436 38.51 -14.17 5.96
N ASP A 437 39.75 -13.74 6.23
CA ASP A 437 40.91 -14.62 6.25
C ASP A 437 40.82 -15.58 7.46
N GLY A 438 40.60 -16.87 7.16
CA GLY A 438 40.37 -17.94 8.16
C GLY A 438 38.91 -18.22 8.51
N SER A 439 37.95 -17.71 7.74
CA SER A 439 36.50 -17.91 7.96
C SER A 439 35.87 -19.01 7.09
N ASP A 440 34.69 -19.49 7.49
CA ASP A 440 33.90 -20.49 6.76
C ASP A 440 33.24 -19.97 5.47
N VAL A 441 33.07 -18.64 5.32
CA VAL A 441 32.53 -17.99 4.10
C VAL A 441 33.42 -16.84 3.65
N LYS A 442 33.96 -16.93 2.43
CA LYS A 442 34.84 -15.90 1.87
C LYS A 442 34.03 -14.87 1.08
N ILE A 443 34.18 -13.58 1.41
CA ILE A 443 33.60 -12.48 0.65
C ILE A 443 34.71 -11.83 -0.17
N GLU A 444 34.71 -12.07 -1.48
CA GLU A 444 35.67 -11.45 -2.39
C GLU A 444 35.05 -10.21 -3.02
N ILE A 445 35.77 -9.08 -2.98
CA ILE A 445 35.29 -7.83 -3.55
C ILE A 445 36.21 -7.38 -4.68
N GLU A 446 35.63 -7.13 -5.83
CA GLU A 446 36.31 -6.66 -7.03
C GLU A 446 35.79 -5.27 -7.41
N LYS A 447 36.69 -4.33 -7.68
CA LYS A 447 36.29 -3.04 -8.27
C LYS A 447 36.29 -3.14 -9.79
N ARG A 448 35.22 -2.68 -10.41
CA ARG A 448 35.05 -2.69 -11.87
C ARG A 448 34.75 -1.27 -12.37
N SER A 449 35.15 -0.97 -13.60
CA SER A 449 34.70 0.25 -14.28
C SER A 449 33.31 0.01 -14.87
N ILE A 450 32.39 0.96 -14.68
CA ILE A 450 31.06 0.89 -15.30
C ILE A 450 31.06 1.36 -16.75
N GLY A 451 32.04 2.17 -17.16
CA GLY A 451 32.11 2.74 -18.51
C GLY A 451 30.82 3.44 -18.92
N SER A 452 30.42 3.30 -20.19
CA SER A 452 29.18 3.88 -20.73
C SER A 452 27.91 3.13 -20.33
N LEU A 453 28.02 2.01 -19.59
CA LEU A 453 26.85 1.32 -19.04
C LEU A 453 26.16 2.14 -17.94
N GLY A 454 26.87 3.10 -17.33
CA GLY A 454 26.33 3.98 -16.29
C GLY A 454 25.55 5.18 -16.86
N ASP A 455 25.67 5.45 -18.17
CA ASP A 455 25.07 6.61 -18.81
C ASP A 455 23.56 6.45 -18.96
N MET A 456 22.83 7.55 -19.17
CA MET A 456 21.40 7.50 -19.48
C MET A 456 21.13 6.77 -20.80
N MET A 457 19.95 6.17 -20.92
CA MET A 457 19.47 5.59 -22.17
C MET A 457 18.82 6.67 -23.05
N ASN A 458 18.71 6.41 -24.35
CA ASN A 458 18.10 7.35 -25.29
C ASN A 458 16.60 7.60 -24.99
N GLY A 459 15.94 6.62 -24.38
CA GLY A 459 14.52 6.67 -24.07
C GLY A 459 14.10 5.56 -23.11
N LYS A 460 12.78 5.40 -22.97
CA LYS A 460 12.14 4.39 -22.10
C LYS A 460 11.52 3.24 -22.90
N SER A 461 11.74 3.16 -24.22
CA SER A 461 11.15 2.12 -25.05
C SER A 461 11.72 0.74 -24.71
N TYR A 462 11.04 -0.31 -25.15
CA TYR A 462 11.54 -1.66 -24.97
C TYR A 462 12.85 -1.88 -25.75
N GLU A 463 12.97 -1.29 -26.94
CA GLU A 463 14.16 -1.35 -27.80
C GLU A 463 15.38 -0.70 -27.13
N ASP A 464 15.21 0.45 -26.47
CA ASP A 464 16.27 1.11 -25.72
C ASP A 464 16.77 0.23 -24.57
N HIS A 465 15.84 -0.43 -23.86
CA HIS A 465 16.17 -1.38 -22.80
C HIS A 465 16.91 -2.59 -23.36
N LEU A 466 16.47 -3.17 -24.49
CA LEU A 466 17.14 -4.29 -25.14
C LEU A 466 18.56 -3.93 -25.58
N LEU A 467 18.76 -2.72 -26.12
CA LEU A 467 20.08 -2.25 -26.51
C LEU A 467 21.01 -2.16 -25.29
N ARG A 468 20.53 -1.61 -24.18
CA ARG A 468 21.31 -1.55 -22.93
C ARG A 468 21.58 -2.93 -22.36
N ILE A 469 20.61 -3.84 -22.36
CA ILE A 469 20.76 -5.24 -21.94
C ILE A 469 21.87 -5.92 -22.76
N LYS A 470 21.84 -5.76 -24.08
CA LYS A 470 22.85 -6.33 -25.00
C LYS A 470 24.25 -5.79 -24.71
N ARG A 471 24.39 -4.48 -24.48
CA ARG A 471 25.68 -3.88 -24.11
C ARG A 471 26.25 -4.45 -22.81
N VAL A 472 25.41 -4.74 -21.82
CA VAL A 472 25.86 -5.43 -20.59
C VAL A 472 26.36 -6.83 -20.93
N GLN A 473 25.63 -7.61 -21.74
CA GLN A 473 26.05 -8.95 -22.16
C GLN A 473 27.38 -8.95 -22.93
N GLU A 474 27.64 -7.91 -23.73
CA GLU A 474 28.89 -7.74 -24.49
C GLU A 474 30.06 -7.28 -23.62
N SER A 475 29.80 -6.49 -22.58
CA SER A 475 30.84 -5.85 -21.75
C SER A 475 31.13 -6.57 -20.44
N VAL A 476 30.24 -7.45 -19.99
CA VAL A 476 30.32 -8.15 -18.71
C VAL A 476 30.33 -9.65 -18.97
N GLU A 477 31.47 -10.30 -18.72
CA GLU A 477 31.64 -11.73 -18.93
C GLU A 477 30.63 -12.54 -18.11
N LYS A 478 29.96 -13.50 -18.75
CA LYS A 478 29.01 -14.39 -18.09
C LYS A 478 29.70 -15.24 -17.03
N SER A 479 29.19 -15.20 -15.80
CA SER A 479 29.73 -16.02 -14.71
C SER A 479 28.98 -17.35 -14.58
N ALA A 480 29.71 -18.43 -14.27
CA ALA A 480 29.12 -19.72 -13.91
C ALA A 480 28.45 -19.68 -12.53
N GLU A 481 28.96 -18.85 -11.62
CA GLU A 481 28.43 -18.65 -10.27
C GLU A 481 27.59 -17.37 -10.21
N ILE A 482 26.62 -17.31 -9.28
CA ILE A 482 25.88 -16.07 -9.06
C ILE A 482 26.75 -15.11 -8.26
N LYS A 483 27.00 -13.92 -8.82
CA LYS A 483 27.74 -12.82 -8.18
C LYS A 483 26.81 -11.68 -7.77
N GLY A 484 27.26 -10.83 -6.86
CA GLY A 484 26.59 -9.56 -6.54
C GLY A 484 27.26 -8.40 -7.24
N ALA A 485 26.50 -7.40 -7.65
CA ALA A 485 26.98 -6.20 -8.32
C ALA A 485 26.38 -4.95 -7.66
N VAL A 486 27.22 -4.14 -7.01
CA VAL A 486 26.83 -2.82 -6.50
C VAL A 486 27.19 -1.79 -7.56
N VAL A 487 26.19 -1.15 -8.15
CA VAL A 487 26.36 -0.24 -9.29
C VAL A 487 26.14 1.20 -8.87
N ILE A 488 27.18 2.01 -8.98
CA ILE A 488 27.16 3.45 -8.71
C ILE A 488 26.68 4.15 -9.99
N LEU A 489 25.60 4.91 -9.88
CA LEU A 489 25.02 5.68 -10.99
C LEU A 489 24.99 7.17 -10.62
N LYS A 490 25.18 8.04 -11.62
CA LYS A 490 25.04 9.49 -11.44
C LYS A 490 23.59 9.85 -11.12
N ASN A 491 23.40 10.95 -10.39
CA ASN A 491 22.09 11.51 -10.16
C ASN A 491 21.60 12.23 -11.43
N THR A 492 20.60 11.65 -12.09
CA THR A 492 20.08 12.13 -13.37
C THR A 492 18.56 12.28 -13.32
N SER A 493 18.00 12.64 -12.15
CA SER A 493 16.56 12.70 -11.87
C SER A 493 15.72 13.56 -12.85
N GLU A 494 16.36 14.35 -13.71
CA GLU A 494 15.73 15.21 -14.73
C GLU A 494 15.89 14.71 -16.18
N GLU A 495 16.68 13.65 -16.43
CA GLU A 495 16.98 13.16 -17.78
C GLU A 495 16.13 11.93 -18.18
N LYS A 496 15.79 11.80 -19.47
CA LYS A 496 15.02 10.64 -19.97
C LYS A 496 15.90 9.39 -19.99
N GLY A 497 15.32 8.23 -19.65
CA GLY A 497 15.94 6.91 -19.86
C GLY A 497 16.77 6.37 -18.69
N ASP A 498 16.19 6.25 -17.47
CA ASP A 498 16.86 5.62 -16.32
C ASP A 498 17.31 4.18 -16.66
N PRO A 499 18.62 3.88 -16.61
CA PRO A 499 19.13 2.59 -17.04
C PRO A 499 18.92 1.46 -16.03
N LYS A 500 18.46 1.72 -14.79
CA LYS A 500 18.41 0.71 -13.70
C LYS A 500 17.70 -0.58 -14.08
N ALA A 501 16.51 -0.49 -14.69
CA ALA A 501 15.73 -1.67 -15.06
C ALA A 501 16.45 -2.51 -16.13
N ALA A 502 16.98 -1.86 -17.16
CA ALA A 502 17.75 -2.52 -18.21
C ALA A 502 19.07 -3.11 -17.69
N LEU A 503 19.79 -2.38 -16.83
CA LEU A 503 21.01 -2.85 -16.19
C LEU A 503 20.73 -4.09 -15.34
N ARG A 504 19.72 -4.06 -14.47
CA ARG A 504 19.35 -5.23 -13.67
C ARG A 504 19.03 -6.45 -14.55
N ALA A 505 18.30 -6.25 -15.66
CA ALA A 505 18.01 -7.32 -16.60
C ALA A 505 19.28 -7.85 -17.29
N GLY A 506 20.16 -6.98 -17.78
CA GLY A 506 21.41 -7.37 -18.43
C GLY A 506 22.41 -8.05 -17.49
N PHE A 507 22.55 -7.57 -16.26
CA PHE A 507 23.37 -8.19 -15.23
C PHE A 507 22.81 -9.57 -14.82
N ALA A 508 21.49 -9.73 -14.75
CA ALA A 508 20.89 -11.04 -14.51
C ALA A 508 21.20 -12.05 -15.63
N ASP A 509 21.33 -11.61 -16.88
CA ASP A 509 21.74 -12.48 -18.01
C ASP A 509 23.19 -12.95 -17.89
N THR A 510 24.03 -12.21 -17.16
CA THR A 510 25.43 -12.56 -16.88
C THR A 510 25.63 -13.19 -15.48
N ASN A 511 24.52 -13.60 -14.84
CA ASN A 511 24.48 -14.25 -13.52
C ASN A 511 24.83 -13.34 -12.34
N ARG A 512 24.41 -12.06 -12.40
CA ARG A 512 24.65 -11.07 -11.35
C ARG A 512 23.37 -10.52 -10.76
N LEU A 513 23.35 -10.43 -9.43
CA LEU A 513 22.35 -9.70 -8.66
C LEU A 513 22.76 -8.22 -8.53
N THR A 514 21.83 -7.26 -8.57
CA THR A 514 22.20 -5.84 -8.63
C THR A 514 21.54 -4.99 -7.56
N GLN A 515 22.37 -4.15 -6.92
CA GLN A 515 21.93 -3.05 -6.08
C GLN A 515 22.52 -1.73 -6.58
N PHE A 516 21.71 -0.68 -6.62
CA PHE A 516 22.12 0.62 -7.14
C PHE A 516 22.38 1.63 -6.02
N ILE A 517 23.41 2.45 -6.17
CA ILE A 517 23.71 3.59 -5.29
C ILE A 517 23.82 4.85 -6.15
N VAL A 518 23.14 5.92 -5.72
CA VAL A 518 23.21 7.24 -6.38
C VAL A 518 23.83 8.23 -5.38
N PRO A 519 25.00 8.83 -5.67
CA PRO A 519 25.57 9.93 -4.89
C PRO A 519 24.59 11.12 -4.86
N ASP A 520 24.37 11.73 -3.70
CA ASP A 520 23.08 12.28 -3.25
C ASP A 520 22.21 13.14 -4.22
N VAL A 521 20.90 12.88 -4.13
CA VAL A 521 19.77 13.82 -4.29
C VAL A 521 19.46 14.42 -2.91
N LEU A 522 19.50 15.76 -2.81
CA LEU A 522 19.03 16.63 -1.71
C LEU A 522 19.81 16.56 -0.38
N ASP A 523 21.03 17.07 -0.36
CA ASP A 523 21.53 17.84 0.78
C ASP A 523 22.56 18.87 0.26
N GLU A 524 22.18 20.14 0.12
CA GLU A 524 23.10 21.21 -0.33
C GLU A 524 24.34 21.36 0.59
N LYS A 525 24.32 20.71 1.76
CA LYS A 525 25.44 20.65 2.71
C LYS A 525 26.31 19.39 2.59
N ALA A 526 25.84 18.32 1.94
CA ALA A 526 26.62 17.12 1.70
C ALA A 526 27.21 17.15 0.30
N LYS A 527 28.33 17.88 0.15
CA LYS A 527 29.15 17.77 -1.06
C LYS A 527 29.57 16.31 -1.27
N ASP A 528 29.11 15.73 -2.38
CA ASP A 528 29.65 14.59 -3.13
C ASP A 528 29.78 13.21 -2.46
N LYS A 529 29.09 12.92 -1.32
CA LYS A 529 29.12 11.56 -0.73
C LYS A 529 27.75 11.13 -0.18
N PRO A 530 27.20 9.96 -0.58
CA PRO A 530 25.98 9.44 0.01
C PRO A 530 26.16 9.19 1.51
N SER A 531 25.12 9.46 2.30
CA SER A 531 25.19 9.21 3.75
C SER A 531 25.59 7.77 4.08
N LYS A 532 26.34 7.55 5.17
CA LYS A 532 26.72 6.21 5.65
C LYS A 532 25.52 5.25 5.75
N SER A 533 24.33 5.78 6.10
CA SER A 533 23.10 5.00 6.17
C SER A 533 22.61 4.46 4.82
N ARG A 534 22.82 5.20 3.72
CA ARG A 534 22.46 4.76 2.35
C ARG A 534 23.41 3.67 1.85
N ILE A 535 24.72 3.85 2.08
CA ILE A 535 25.73 2.83 1.77
C ILE A 535 25.40 1.53 2.49
N HIS A 536 25.21 1.63 3.80
CA HIS A 536 24.91 0.47 4.63
C HIS A 536 23.60 -0.22 4.22
N GLY A 537 22.54 0.54 3.92
CA GLY A 537 21.29 -0.01 3.40
C GLY A 537 21.50 -0.79 2.08
N ALA A 538 22.27 -0.25 1.14
CA ALA A 538 22.57 -0.94 -0.12
C ALA A 538 23.43 -2.20 0.07
N VAL A 539 24.39 -2.18 1.01
CA VAL A 539 25.17 -3.37 1.38
C VAL A 539 24.24 -4.47 1.90
N LEU A 540 23.34 -4.14 2.82
CA LEU A 540 22.41 -5.12 3.38
C LEU A 540 21.42 -5.65 2.33
N ASP A 541 20.98 -4.79 1.42
CA ASP A 541 20.10 -5.17 0.31
C ASP A 541 20.77 -6.17 -0.65
N ILE A 542 22.05 -5.99 -1.00
CA ILE A 542 22.71 -6.96 -1.89
C ILE A 542 22.81 -8.33 -1.22
N PHE A 543 23.12 -8.40 0.09
CA PHE A 543 23.14 -9.68 0.81
C PHE A 543 21.74 -10.27 1.00
N ARG A 544 20.70 -9.45 1.18
CA ARG A 544 19.30 -9.90 1.16
C ARG A 544 18.96 -10.59 -0.16
N GLN A 545 19.44 -10.09 -1.30
CA GLN A 545 19.21 -10.71 -2.61
C GLN A 545 19.86 -12.11 -2.71
N PHE A 546 20.92 -12.38 -1.95
CA PHE A 546 21.48 -13.73 -1.78
C PHE A 546 20.67 -14.62 -0.82
N GLY A 547 19.64 -14.09 -0.15
CA GLY A 547 18.84 -14.80 0.85
C GLY A 547 19.34 -14.62 2.29
N TYR A 548 20.28 -13.70 2.55
CA TYR A 548 20.78 -13.45 3.90
C TYR A 548 19.67 -12.92 4.84
N THR A 549 19.56 -13.53 6.02
CA THR A 549 18.70 -13.09 7.13
C THR A 549 19.51 -13.05 8.42
N GLU A 550 19.24 -12.07 9.28
CA GLU A 550 19.86 -11.97 10.59
C GLU A 550 19.44 -13.13 11.52
N PHE A 551 20.24 -13.35 12.55
CA PHE A 551 20.02 -14.41 13.53
C PHE A 551 18.75 -14.23 14.37
N ALA A 552 18.11 -15.36 14.67
CA ALA A 552 17.27 -15.52 15.84
C ALA A 552 18.12 -16.21 16.94
N ASP A 553 18.34 -15.58 18.10
CA ASP A 553 19.21 -16.15 19.16
C ASP A 553 18.72 -17.54 19.62
N ASN A 554 19.47 -18.58 19.25
CA ASN A 554 19.20 -19.97 19.58
C ASN A 554 18.99 -20.20 21.10
N ARG A 555 19.55 -19.39 22.00
CA ARG A 555 19.44 -19.66 23.45
C ARG A 555 18.04 -19.43 24.02
N ASN A 556 17.21 -18.59 23.40
CA ASN A 556 15.82 -18.35 23.79
C ASN A 556 14.78 -18.70 22.70
N THR A 557 15.17 -18.70 21.41
CA THR A 557 14.29 -19.12 20.30
C THR A 557 14.11 -20.65 20.25
N VAL A 558 15.09 -21.43 20.73
CA VAL A 558 15.01 -22.90 20.79
C VAL A 558 13.87 -23.40 21.70
N LYS A 559 13.38 -22.57 22.63
CA LYS A 559 12.27 -22.94 23.51
C LYS A 559 10.88 -22.82 22.88
N ASN A 560 10.72 -22.13 21.75
CA ASN A 560 9.42 -22.10 21.04
C ASN A 560 9.42 -23.14 19.91
N PRO A 561 8.53 -24.16 19.96
CA PRO A 561 8.36 -25.13 18.88
C PRO A 561 8.11 -24.48 17.51
N ALA A 562 7.43 -23.34 17.45
CA ALA A 562 7.12 -22.63 16.21
C ALA A 562 8.38 -22.24 15.40
N CYS A 563 9.52 -22.02 16.06
CA CYS A 563 10.78 -21.67 15.38
C CYS A 563 11.39 -22.83 14.59
N ALA A 564 10.92 -24.06 14.78
CA ALA A 564 11.33 -25.21 13.97
C ALA A 564 10.57 -25.31 12.65
N ALA A 565 9.42 -24.64 12.54
CA ALA A 565 8.55 -24.75 11.38
C ALA A 565 9.14 -24.05 10.15
N ASP A 566 8.97 -24.69 8.99
CA ASP A 566 9.15 -24.02 7.71
C ASP A 566 8.01 -23.02 7.50
N VAL A 567 8.36 -21.79 7.18
CA VAL A 567 7.40 -20.69 7.02
C VAL A 567 7.26 -20.33 5.56
N ILE A 568 6.05 -20.47 5.02
CA ILE A 568 5.72 -20.23 3.62
C ILE A 568 4.95 -18.91 3.51
N GLY A 569 5.57 -17.90 2.90
CA GLY A 569 4.90 -16.65 2.55
C GLY A 569 4.19 -16.77 1.21
N VAL A 570 2.89 -16.45 1.17
CA VAL A 570 2.07 -16.40 -0.05
C VAL A 570 1.90 -14.95 -0.49
N TYR A 571 2.47 -14.59 -1.65
CA TYR A 571 2.33 -13.26 -2.24
C TYR A 571 1.75 -13.33 -3.65
N ALA A 572 0.77 -12.47 -3.94
CA ALA A 572 0.14 -12.37 -5.26
C ALA A 572 0.50 -11.06 -5.94
N TYR A 573 1.22 -11.12 -7.05
CA TYR A 573 1.45 -9.97 -7.92
C TYR A 573 0.21 -9.66 -8.75
N GLN A 574 0.07 -8.41 -9.19
CA GLN A 574 -1.06 -7.94 -9.99
C GLN A 574 -0.62 -7.00 -11.11
N THR A 575 -1.49 -6.87 -12.13
CA THR A 575 -1.32 -5.92 -13.25
C THR A 575 0.07 -6.03 -13.86
N LEU A 576 0.46 -7.27 -14.15
CA LEU A 576 1.77 -7.60 -14.69
C LEU A 576 1.76 -7.36 -16.20
N ARG A 577 2.13 -6.14 -16.60
CA ARG A 577 2.30 -5.77 -18.01
C ARG A 577 3.79 -5.74 -18.35
N PRO A 578 4.30 -6.68 -19.15
CA PRO A 578 5.69 -6.65 -19.59
C PRO A 578 6.03 -5.37 -20.34
N LEU A 579 7.28 -4.94 -20.25
CA LEU A 579 7.73 -3.72 -20.92
C LEU A 579 7.59 -3.81 -22.45
N TRP A 580 7.78 -4.99 -23.04
CA TRP A 580 7.56 -5.21 -24.48
C TRP A 580 6.11 -4.95 -24.93
N ALA A 581 5.15 -4.96 -24.00
CA ALA A 581 3.76 -4.65 -24.28
C ALA A 581 3.42 -3.16 -24.05
N ALA A 582 4.39 -2.29 -23.75
CA ALA A 582 4.16 -0.90 -23.32
C ALA A 582 3.38 -0.07 -24.34
N GLU A 583 3.66 -0.23 -25.63
CA GLU A 583 3.01 0.54 -26.70
C GLU A 583 1.54 0.16 -26.90
N SER A 584 1.13 -1.03 -26.45
CA SER A 584 -0.12 -1.65 -26.91
C SER A 584 -1.44 -1.15 -26.30
N LYS A 585 -1.59 -0.68 -25.06
CA LYS A 585 -2.91 -0.45 -24.39
C LYS A 585 -3.90 -1.64 -24.35
N SER A 586 -3.61 -2.77 -25.00
CA SER A 586 -4.51 -3.92 -25.01
C SER A 586 -4.50 -4.61 -23.65
N PRO A 587 -5.66 -4.77 -22.99
CA PRO A 587 -5.73 -5.38 -21.66
C PRO A 587 -5.37 -6.87 -21.67
N VAL A 588 -5.39 -7.53 -22.84
CA VAL A 588 -5.00 -8.95 -22.96
C VAL A 588 -3.51 -9.16 -22.78
N LEU A 589 -2.69 -8.11 -22.94
CA LEU A 589 -1.24 -8.15 -22.71
C LEU A 589 -0.85 -7.77 -21.27
N THR A 590 -1.80 -7.86 -20.35
CA THR A 590 -1.58 -7.63 -18.92
C THR A 590 -2.09 -8.84 -18.16
N ALA A 591 -1.18 -9.53 -17.46
CA ALA A 591 -1.57 -10.61 -16.58
C ALA A 591 -2.22 -10.06 -15.31
N LYS A 592 -3.39 -10.61 -14.96
CA LYS A 592 -4.17 -10.13 -13.82
C LYS A 592 -3.52 -10.47 -12.49
N CYS A 593 -2.96 -11.67 -12.37
CA CYS A 593 -2.39 -12.17 -11.13
C CYS A 593 -1.27 -13.18 -11.39
N LEU A 594 -0.28 -13.21 -10.50
CA LEU A 594 0.70 -14.29 -10.38
C LEU A 594 0.98 -14.58 -8.90
N PRO A 595 0.62 -15.76 -8.37
CA PRO A 595 1.04 -16.17 -7.04
C PRO A 595 2.49 -16.66 -7.05
N ALA A 596 3.27 -16.23 -6.06
CA ALA A 596 4.60 -16.73 -5.76
C ALA A 596 4.72 -17.07 -4.27
N TYR A 597 5.60 -18.02 -3.97
CA TYR A 597 5.77 -18.57 -2.63
C TYR A 597 7.24 -18.50 -2.24
N VAL A 598 7.51 -18.09 -1.00
CA VAL A 598 8.86 -18.14 -0.42
C VAL A 598 8.80 -18.94 0.86
N THR A 599 9.60 -20.01 0.91
CA THR A 599 9.79 -20.85 2.10
C THR A 599 11.04 -20.36 2.83
N PHE A 600 10.90 -20.09 4.12
CA PHE A 600 11.96 -19.65 5.02
C PHE A 600 11.95 -20.48 6.30
N ASN A 601 13.12 -20.99 6.68
CA ASN A 601 13.31 -21.66 7.96
C ASN A 601 14.18 -20.77 8.87
N ALA A 602 13.67 -20.36 10.03
CA ALA A 602 14.41 -19.44 10.91
C ALA A 602 15.72 -20.06 11.43
N ARG A 603 15.72 -21.36 11.75
CA ARG A 603 16.90 -22.08 12.27
C ARG A 603 17.97 -22.26 11.20
N SER A 604 17.60 -22.85 10.07
CA SER A 604 18.56 -23.09 8.99
C SER A 604 18.85 -21.85 8.15
N GLY A 605 18.08 -20.77 8.27
CA GLY A 605 18.27 -19.55 7.47
C GLY A 605 18.04 -19.69 5.97
N GLN A 606 17.76 -20.90 5.48
CA GLN A 606 17.58 -21.17 4.06
C GLN A 606 16.32 -20.49 3.55
N VAL A 607 16.46 -19.87 2.37
CA VAL A 607 15.37 -19.22 1.64
C VAL A 607 15.23 -19.86 0.28
N LYS A 608 14.03 -20.37 0.00
CA LYS A 608 13.70 -20.98 -1.27
C LYS A 608 12.44 -20.35 -1.85
N ALA A 609 12.34 -20.32 -3.17
CA ALA A 609 11.24 -19.71 -3.88
C ALA A 609 10.59 -20.70 -4.84
N GLU A 610 9.27 -20.65 -4.91
CA GLU A 610 8.46 -21.46 -5.80
C GLU A 610 7.48 -20.56 -6.56
N CYS A 611 7.30 -20.86 -7.85
CA CYS A 611 6.36 -20.17 -8.71
C CYS A 611 5.95 -21.12 -9.84
N GLY A 612 4.68 -21.08 -10.25
CA GLY A 612 4.21 -21.91 -11.37
C GLY A 612 4.80 -21.55 -12.74
N LEU A 613 5.68 -20.53 -12.80
CA LEU A 613 6.43 -20.15 -14.01
C LEU A 613 7.84 -20.77 -14.07
N PHE A 614 8.34 -21.33 -12.97
CA PHE A 614 9.67 -21.93 -12.96
C PHE A 614 9.63 -23.31 -13.63
N ASP A 615 10.71 -23.66 -14.33
CA ASP A 615 10.88 -24.99 -14.93
C ASP A 615 11.14 -26.04 -13.83
N GLU A 616 11.92 -25.66 -12.81
CA GLU A 616 12.12 -26.44 -11.59
C GLU A 616 11.04 -26.12 -10.55
N ARG A 617 10.73 -27.12 -9.71
CA ARG A 617 9.70 -26.99 -8.68
C ARG A 617 10.06 -25.92 -7.64
N GLU A 618 11.33 -25.81 -7.29
CA GLU A 618 11.86 -24.95 -6.24
C GLU A 618 13.25 -24.45 -6.66
N LEU A 619 13.51 -23.15 -6.47
CA LEU A 619 14.80 -22.52 -6.72
C LEU A 619 15.33 -21.90 -5.43
N SER A 620 16.65 -21.71 -5.33
CA SER A 620 17.16 -20.79 -4.30
C SER A 620 16.65 -19.37 -4.56
N TYR A 621 16.57 -18.56 -3.51
CA TYR A 621 16.14 -17.17 -3.65
C TYR A 621 16.90 -16.37 -4.73
N PRO A 622 18.25 -16.37 -4.80
CA PRO A 622 18.98 -15.65 -5.85
C PRO A 622 18.70 -16.18 -7.26
N GLU A 623 18.53 -17.49 -7.44
CA GLU A 623 18.18 -18.09 -8.74
C GLU A 623 16.78 -17.67 -9.20
N ALA A 624 15.82 -17.60 -8.28
CA ALA A 624 14.47 -17.14 -8.57
C ALA A 624 14.43 -15.66 -9.04
N LEU A 625 15.26 -14.79 -8.44
CA LEU A 625 15.40 -13.39 -8.89
C LEU A 625 15.86 -13.33 -10.36
N ILE A 626 16.90 -14.08 -10.70
CA ILE A 626 17.43 -14.14 -12.07
C ILE A 626 16.40 -14.75 -13.04
N ALA A 627 15.71 -15.81 -12.61
CA ALA A 627 14.66 -16.46 -13.41
C ALA A 627 13.53 -15.49 -13.75
N PHE A 628 13.05 -14.69 -12.80
CA PHE A 628 11.98 -13.71 -13.08
C PHE A 628 12.38 -12.61 -14.06
N SER A 629 13.64 -12.16 -14.04
CA SER A 629 14.16 -11.24 -15.06
C SER A 629 14.09 -11.83 -16.47
N LYS A 630 14.39 -13.11 -16.63
CA LYS A 630 14.31 -13.81 -17.92
C LYS A 630 12.86 -14.09 -18.34
N LEU A 631 12.04 -14.57 -17.41
CA LEU A 631 10.66 -14.95 -17.68
C LEU A 631 9.79 -13.75 -18.09
N SER A 632 9.95 -12.59 -17.43
CA SER A 632 9.14 -11.40 -17.73
C SER A 632 9.35 -10.79 -19.11
N ARG A 633 10.44 -11.17 -19.80
CA ARG A 633 10.75 -10.72 -21.17
C ARG A 633 10.23 -11.64 -22.26
N LYS A 634 9.68 -12.82 -21.90
CA LYS A 634 9.09 -13.74 -22.88
C LYS A 634 7.74 -13.20 -23.36
N ASP A 635 7.42 -13.45 -24.62
CA ASP A 635 6.14 -13.12 -25.25
C ASP A 635 4.95 -13.88 -24.63
N ASP A 636 5.17 -15.14 -24.25
CA ASP A 636 4.19 -16.01 -23.60
C ASP A 636 3.99 -15.76 -22.09
N PHE A 637 4.69 -14.78 -21.51
CA PHE A 637 4.68 -14.51 -20.07
C PHE A 637 3.27 -14.26 -19.52
N VAL A 638 2.47 -13.45 -20.23
CA VAL A 638 1.12 -13.06 -19.80
C VAL A 638 0.19 -14.27 -19.75
N ASP A 639 0.23 -15.11 -20.79
CA ASP A 639 -0.60 -16.32 -20.88
C ASP A 639 -0.23 -17.34 -19.81
N LYS A 640 1.07 -17.54 -19.57
CA LYS A 640 1.56 -18.41 -18.49
C LYS A 640 1.12 -17.91 -17.11
N CYS A 641 1.24 -16.61 -16.82
CA CYS A 641 0.76 -16.04 -15.55
C CYS A 641 -0.74 -16.32 -15.35
N ASN A 642 -1.55 -16.04 -16.38
CA ASN A 642 -3.00 -16.26 -16.32
C ASN A 642 -3.35 -17.74 -16.14
N LYS A 643 -2.58 -18.67 -16.74
CA LYS A 643 -2.75 -20.12 -16.55
C LYS A 643 -2.43 -20.54 -15.12
N VAL A 644 -1.32 -20.06 -14.54
CA VAL A 644 -0.92 -20.36 -13.15
C VAL A 644 -1.99 -19.89 -12.17
N ALA A 645 -2.57 -18.70 -12.37
CA ALA A 645 -3.56 -18.12 -11.48
C ALA A 645 -4.90 -18.90 -11.42
N ARG A 646 -5.26 -19.69 -12.45
CA ARG A 646 -6.55 -20.40 -12.51
C ARG A 646 -6.65 -21.66 -11.65
N GLY A 647 -5.54 -22.24 -11.22
CA GLY A 647 -5.57 -23.50 -10.44
C GLY A 647 -4.32 -23.85 -9.65
N GLY A 648 -3.19 -23.15 -9.86
CA GLY A 648 -1.94 -23.47 -9.16
C GLY A 648 -2.01 -23.31 -7.65
N PHE A 649 -2.87 -22.41 -7.16
CA PHE A 649 -2.98 -22.11 -5.73
C PHE A 649 -3.59 -23.25 -4.90
N VAL A 650 -4.71 -23.84 -5.38
CA VAL A 650 -5.37 -24.98 -4.71
C VAL A 650 -4.42 -26.17 -4.62
N THR A 651 -3.78 -26.51 -5.74
CA THR A 651 -2.78 -27.58 -5.80
C THR A 651 -1.60 -27.32 -4.87
N LYS A 652 -1.13 -26.07 -4.76
CA LYS A 652 -0.07 -25.71 -3.82
C LYS A 652 -0.46 -25.96 -2.36
N LEU A 653 -1.64 -25.51 -1.93
CA LEU A 653 -2.09 -25.71 -0.54
C LEU A 653 -2.27 -27.19 -0.19
N LEU A 654 -2.84 -27.98 -1.11
CA LEU A 654 -2.97 -29.44 -0.92
C LEU A 654 -1.60 -30.13 -0.88
N GLY A 655 -0.66 -29.69 -1.73
CA GLY A 655 0.72 -30.17 -1.71
C GLY A 655 1.43 -29.83 -0.40
N LEU A 656 1.20 -28.65 0.18
CA LEU A 656 1.75 -28.27 1.49
C LEU A 656 1.13 -29.13 2.60
N ARG A 657 -0.19 -29.36 2.60
CA ARG A 657 -0.85 -30.27 3.57
C ARG A 657 -0.22 -31.66 3.55
N ALA A 658 0.06 -32.20 2.36
CA ALA A 658 0.70 -33.51 2.21
C ALA A 658 2.17 -33.50 2.65
N LEU A 659 2.92 -32.43 2.33
CA LEU A 659 4.33 -32.27 2.69
C LEU A 659 4.53 -32.17 4.21
N TYR A 660 3.68 -31.38 4.87
CA TYR A 660 3.72 -31.13 6.32
C TYR A 660 2.74 -32.05 7.06
N LYS A 661 2.67 -33.32 6.65
CA LYS A 661 1.81 -34.31 7.32
C LYS A 661 2.32 -34.63 8.73
N GLU A 662 3.64 -34.80 8.86
CA GLU A 662 4.31 -35.20 10.11
C GLU A 662 5.31 -34.15 10.63
N SER A 663 5.50 -33.04 9.90
CA SER A 663 6.44 -31.96 10.23
C SER A 663 5.75 -30.60 10.28
N ASP A 664 6.24 -29.71 11.14
CA ASP A 664 5.59 -28.41 11.35
C ASP A 664 5.80 -27.47 10.15
N GLY A 665 4.70 -26.97 9.59
CA GLY A 665 4.69 -25.94 8.55
C GLY A 665 3.77 -24.77 8.93
N LEU A 666 4.13 -23.56 8.53
CA LEU A 666 3.36 -22.34 8.77
C LEU A 666 3.16 -21.55 7.48
N VAL A 667 1.92 -21.42 7.02
CA VAL A 667 1.56 -20.55 5.90
C VAL A 667 1.20 -19.16 6.40
N LEU A 668 1.88 -18.14 5.90
CA LEU A 668 1.56 -16.73 6.11
C LEU A 668 0.97 -16.17 4.82
N VAL A 669 -0.27 -15.68 4.91
CA VAL A 669 -0.98 -15.12 3.74
C VAL A 669 -1.39 -13.67 3.99
N SER A 670 -0.91 -12.76 3.14
CA SER A 670 -1.38 -11.37 3.14
C SER A 670 -2.80 -11.32 2.59
N CYS A 671 -3.74 -10.83 3.40
CA CYS A 671 -5.13 -10.61 3.04
C CYS A 671 -5.30 -9.16 2.59
N ASN A 672 -5.57 -9.00 1.30
CA ASN A 672 -5.97 -7.76 0.67
C ASN A 672 -7.01 -8.11 -0.41
N GLY A 673 -7.51 -7.11 -1.16
CA GLY A 673 -8.50 -7.36 -2.22
C GLY A 673 -8.04 -8.38 -3.29
N LEU A 674 -6.74 -8.52 -3.52
CA LEU A 674 -6.18 -9.41 -4.54
C LEU A 674 -6.10 -10.85 -4.05
N THR A 675 -5.51 -11.07 -2.89
CA THR A 675 -5.40 -12.41 -2.33
C THR A 675 -6.77 -12.97 -1.98
N ARG A 676 -7.74 -12.13 -1.59
CA ARG A 676 -9.15 -12.52 -1.41
C ARG A 676 -9.80 -13.00 -2.70
N ASN A 677 -9.37 -12.52 -3.86
CA ASN A 677 -9.84 -13.01 -5.17
C ASN A 677 -9.17 -14.33 -5.57
N LEU A 678 -7.94 -14.59 -5.12
CA LEU A 678 -7.25 -15.87 -5.31
C LEU A 678 -7.74 -16.95 -4.34
N TRP A 679 -8.08 -16.54 -3.12
CA TRP A 679 -8.50 -17.40 -2.02
C TRP A 679 -9.68 -16.74 -1.27
N HIS A 680 -10.92 -17.11 -1.61
CA HIS A 680 -12.09 -16.50 -0.96
C HIS A 680 -12.24 -16.89 0.53
N GLY A 681 -11.65 -18.02 0.92
CA GLY A 681 -11.71 -18.56 2.28
C GLY A 681 -11.02 -17.72 3.37
N ILE A 682 -10.16 -16.76 3.01
CA ILE A 682 -9.51 -15.88 3.99
C ILE A 682 -10.31 -14.61 4.32
N SER A 683 -11.47 -14.40 3.68
CA SER A 683 -12.34 -13.26 3.96
C SER A 683 -13.06 -13.41 5.30
N ASP A 684 -13.38 -12.29 5.96
CA ASP A 684 -14.13 -12.31 7.23
C ASP A 684 -15.46 -13.05 7.09
N THR A 685 -16.17 -12.85 5.96
CA THR A 685 -17.41 -13.55 5.62
C THR A 685 -17.21 -15.07 5.60
N SER A 686 -16.21 -15.57 4.88
CA SER A 686 -15.94 -17.01 4.84
C SER A 686 -15.58 -17.57 6.21
N ILE A 687 -14.74 -16.84 6.97
CA ILE A 687 -14.28 -17.28 8.29
C ILE A 687 -15.43 -17.39 9.29
N SER A 688 -16.37 -16.44 9.26
CA SER A 688 -17.55 -16.47 10.13
C SER A 688 -18.44 -17.69 9.90
N GLY A 689 -18.40 -18.27 8.70
CA GLY A 689 -19.19 -19.45 8.33
C GLY A 689 -18.52 -20.79 8.63
N TYR A 690 -17.29 -20.81 9.17
CA TYR A 690 -16.59 -22.07 9.46
C TYR A 690 -17.05 -22.70 10.78
N ASN A 691 -17.32 -24.00 10.73
CA ASN A 691 -17.54 -24.78 11.93
C ASN A 691 -16.21 -24.98 12.66
N MET A 692 -16.12 -24.47 13.89
CA MET A 692 -14.91 -24.49 14.71
C MET A 692 -14.99 -25.61 15.74
N LYS A 693 -14.02 -26.55 15.73
CA LYS A 693 -13.89 -27.54 16.82
C LYS A 693 -13.45 -26.88 18.13
N LYS A 694 -12.55 -25.91 18.00
CA LYS A 694 -12.01 -25.03 19.04
C LYS A 694 -11.66 -23.68 18.38
N PRO A 695 -11.45 -22.59 19.15
CA PRO A 695 -10.94 -21.35 18.59
C PRO A 695 -9.73 -21.61 17.68
N PHE A 696 -9.79 -21.09 16.44
CA PHE A 696 -8.75 -21.23 15.41
C PHE A 696 -8.50 -22.66 14.88
N VAL A 697 -9.36 -23.64 15.19
CA VAL A 697 -9.28 -25.02 14.71
C VAL A 697 -10.57 -25.37 13.96
N PRO A 698 -10.71 -24.93 12.70
CA PRO A 698 -11.87 -25.23 11.88
C PRO A 698 -11.89 -26.72 11.48
N GLU A 699 -13.09 -27.27 11.26
CA GLU A 699 -13.23 -28.62 10.71
C GLU A 699 -12.74 -28.68 9.27
N LYS A 700 -13.14 -27.69 8.47
CA LYS A 700 -12.74 -27.49 7.08
C LYS A 700 -12.70 -26.00 6.76
N ILE A 701 -11.82 -25.63 5.83
CA ILE A 701 -11.74 -24.27 5.28
C ILE A 701 -11.92 -24.30 3.77
N LYS A 702 -12.45 -23.21 3.21
CA LYS A 702 -12.53 -23.02 1.76
C LYS A 702 -11.13 -22.66 1.23
N ILE A 703 -10.73 -23.23 0.10
CA ILE A 703 -9.50 -22.93 -0.63
C ILE A 703 -9.81 -22.64 -2.10
N GLY A 704 -9.07 -21.72 -2.72
CA GLY A 704 -9.27 -21.33 -4.11
C GLY A 704 -10.20 -20.13 -4.33
N ASN A 705 -10.40 -19.81 -5.60
CA ASN A 705 -11.25 -18.72 -6.09
C ASN A 705 -12.64 -19.24 -6.50
N SER A 706 -13.53 -18.37 -6.95
CA SER A 706 -14.91 -18.72 -7.32
C SER A 706 -15.05 -19.81 -8.40
N ILE A 707 -13.99 -20.08 -9.17
CA ILE A 707 -13.98 -21.07 -10.26
C ILE A 707 -13.43 -22.42 -9.77
N SER A 708 -12.52 -22.41 -8.80
CA SER A 708 -11.76 -23.59 -8.34
C SER A 708 -11.95 -23.89 -6.85
N GLU A 709 -12.99 -23.32 -6.23
CA GLU A 709 -13.24 -23.43 -4.80
C GLU A 709 -13.40 -24.89 -4.36
N ARG A 710 -12.73 -25.26 -3.27
CA ARG A 710 -12.87 -26.54 -2.56
C ARG A 710 -12.93 -26.31 -1.07
N THR A 711 -13.52 -27.23 -0.32
CA THR A 711 -13.57 -27.17 1.15
C THR A 711 -12.84 -28.37 1.73
N GLU A 712 -11.77 -28.11 2.48
CA GLU A 712 -10.79 -29.11 2.88
C GLU A 712 -10.48 -29.03 4.37
N ALA A 713 -10.29 -30.18 5.01
CA ALA A 713 -9.76 -30.25 6.37
C ALA A 713 -8.24 -30.13 6.33
N PHE A 714 -7.65 -29.40 7.26
CA PHE A 714 -6.18 -29.38 7.45
C PHE A 714 -5.76 -29.97 8.80
N THR A 715 -6.73 -30.39 9.61
CA THR A 715 -6.52 -30.96 10.95
C THR A 715 -5.82 -32.31 10.95
N ASP A 716 -5.66 -32.95 9.79
CA ASP A 716 -4.93 -34.20 9.58
C ASP A 716 -3.44 -33.97 9.21
N SER A 717 -2.99 -32.72 9.27
CA SER A 717 -1.62 -32.31 8.99
C SER A 717 -1.08 -31.43 10.11
N HIS A 718 0.22 -31.19 10.08
CA HIS A 718 0.92 -30.25 10.96
C HIS A 718 1.03 -28.84 10.33
N LEU A 719 0.24 -28.55 9.29
CA LEU A 719 0.21 -27.26 8.62
C LEU A 719 -0.67 -26.25 9.37
N ARG A 720 -0.08 -25.14 9.83
CA ARG A 720 -0.82 -23.97 10.33
C ARG A 720 -0.98 -22.92 9.25
N ILE A 721 -2.02 -22.11 9.36
CA ILE A 721 -2.29 -21.01 8.43
C ILE A 721 -2.64 -19.76 9.24
N ILE A 722 -1.90 -18.67 9.02
CA ILE A 722 -2.18 -17.36 9.60
C ILE A 722 -2.42 -16.35 8.48
N ARG A 723 -3.55 -15.66 8.57
CA ARG A 723 -3.92 -14.54 7.72
C ARG A 723 -3.39 -13.24 8.32
N LEU A 724 -2.84 -12.36 7.48
CA LEU A 724 -2.34 -11.05 7.89
C LEU A 724 -3.08 -9.90 7.18
N ARG A 725 -3.41 -8.81 7.88
CA ARG A 725 -3.83 -7.53 7.25
C ARG A 725 -2.90 -6.39 7.65
N GLU A 726 -2.61 -5.49 6.72
CA GLU A 726 -1.72 -4.34 6.95
C GLU A 726 -2.52 -3.05 7.13
N GLY A 727 -2.28 -2.25 8.17
CA GLY A 727 -3.06 -1.03 8.42
C GLY A 727 -2.81 0.14 7.47
N VAL A 728 -1.54 0.51 7.24
CA VAL A 728 -1.16 1.81 6.63
C VAL A 728 -1.68 2.01 5.20
N SER A 729 -1.96 0.93 4.45
CA SER A 729 -2.34 1.03 3.03
C SER A 729 -3.76 0.60 2.72
N THR A 730 -4.51 0.08 3.69
CA THR A 730 -5.83 -0.54 3.42
C THR A 730 -6.97 0.13 4.16
N LEU A 731 -6.69 0.88 5.24
CA LEU A 731 -7.71 1.38 6.17
C LEU A 731 -8.60 0.24 6.75
N GLU A 732 -8.07 -0.99 6.76
CA GLU A 732 -8.73 -2.19 7.28
C GLU A 732 -8.27 -2.54 8.70
N VAL A 733 -7.10 -2.05 9.14
CA VAL A 733 -6.57 -2.26 10.51
C VAL A 733 -6.52 -0.90 11.21
N PRO A 734 -6.95 -0.81 12.48
CA PRO A 734 -6.99 0.45 13.21
C PRO A 734 -5.63 1.14 13.34
N ASP A 735 -5.67 2.44 13.60
CA ASP A 735 -4.56 3.17 14.20
C ASP A 735 -4.62 3.08 15.75
N TYR A 736 -3.62 3.58 16.48
CA TYR A 736 -3.60 3.53 17.94
C TYR A 736 -2.86 4.71 18.59
N TYR A 737 -2.99 4.82 19.91
CA TYR A 737 -2.12 5.58 20.79
C TYR A 737 -1.84 4.78 22.07
N THR A 738 -0.98 5.29 22.95
CA THR A 738 -0.50 4.60 24.15
C THR A 738 -0.75 5.39 25.43
N GLU A 739 -0.46 4.80 26.58
CA GLU A 739 -0.61 5.48 27.88
C GLU A 739 0.45 6.55 28.11
N ILE A 740 0.10 7.54 28.93
CA ILE A 740 1.01 8.54 29.46
C ILE A 740 1.73 7.95 30.69
N ASN A 741 3.06 8.05 30.71
CA ASN A 741 3.87 7.61 31.85
C ASN A 741 3.97 8.70 32.94
N ALA A 742 4.56 8.37 34.09
CA ALA A 742 4.71 9.28 35.22
C ALA A 742 5.48 10.59 34.91
N LYS A 743 6.23 10.66 33.80
CA LYS A 743 6.93 11.87 33.34
C LYS A 743 6.09 12.75 32.40
N GLY A 744 4.85 12.35 32.11
CA GLY A 744 3.97 13.05 31.16
C GLY A 744 4.24 12.71 29.68
N ASP A 745 5.17 11.80 29.40
CA ASP A 745 5.46 11.33 28.04
C ASP A 745 4.62 10.09 27.69
N PHE A 746 4.29 9.87 26.41
CA PHE A 746 3.64 8.64 25.98
C PHE A 746 4.60 7.43 26.06
N THR A 747 4.07 6.28 26.47
CA THR A 747 4.79 5.01 26.55
C THR A 747 4.96 4.41 25.15
N ARG A 748 6.08 3.73 24.89
CA ARG A 748 6.27 3.06 23.60
C ARG A 748 5.66 1.67 23.65
N ALA A 749 4.99 1.27 22.58
CA ALA A 749 4.42 -0.05 22.44
C ALA A 749 5.24 -0.91 21.46
N SER A 750 5.32 -2.21 21.75
CA SER A 750 5.81 -3.25 20.82
C SER A 750 5.18 -4.60 21.21
N GLY A 751 5.33 -5.63 20.36
CA GLY A 751 4.86 -6.99 20.65
C GLY A 751 3.42 -7.25 20.23
N ILE A 752 2.78 -8.25 20.86
CA ILE A 752 1.45 -8.74 20.48
C ILE A 752 0.38 -8.27 21.47
N TYR A 753 -0.72 -7.77 20.91
CA TYR A 753 -1.93 -7.33 21.57
C TYR A 753 -3.09 -8.18 21.06
N ARG A 754 -4.15 -8.35 21.86
CA ARG A 754 -5.30 -9.17 21.46
C ARG A 754 -6.60 -8.43 21.70
N HIS A 755 -7.41 -8.33 20.65
CA HIS A 755 -8.80 -7.92 20.73
C HIS A 755 -9.69 -9.11 20.31
N LYS A 756 -10.45 -9.67 21.26
CA LYS A 756 -11.26 -10.89 21.05
C LYS A 756 -10.42 -12.00 20.40
N ASP A 757 -10.79 -12.48 19.21
CA ASP A 757 -10.08 -13.55 18.50
C ASP A 757 -9.08 -13.03 17.45
N VAL A 758 -8.80 -11.74 17.46
CA VAL A 758 -7.82 -11.11 16.56
C VAL A 758 -6.62 -10.63 17.35
N PHE A 759 -5.44 -10.78 16.75
CA PHE A 759 -4.19 -10.30 17.31
C PHE A 759 -3.66 -9.13 16.49
N TRP A 760 -3.06 -8.15 17.18
CA TRP A 760 -2.35 -7.04 16.56
C TRP A 760 -0.89 -7.06 16.97
N GLY A 761 0.00 -7.06 15.98
CA GLY A 761 1.44 -6.98 16.20
C GLY A 761 1.97 -5.58 15.92
N ILE A 762 2.72 -5.06 16.90
CA ILE A 762 3.55 -3.86 16.78
C ILE A 762 5.01 -4.34 16.73
N ASP A 763 5.79 -3.84 15.77
CA ASP A 763 7.20 -4.16 15.67
C ASP A 763 8.04 -3.44 16.74
N LEU A 764 9.33 -3.77 16.80
CA LEU A 764 10.25 -3.12 17.72
C LEU A 764 10.42 -1.64 17.41
N CYS A 765 10.51 -0.86 18.48
CA CYS A 765 10.63 0.59 18.43
C CYS A 765 11.88 1.04 17.64
N PRO A 766 11.70 1.75 16.51
CA PRO A 766 12.79 2.34 15.74
C PRO A 766 13.66 3.26 16.60
N ASN A 767 14.96 3.32 16.27
CA ASN A 767 15.90 4.21 16.94
C ASN A 767 16.15 5.50 16.15
N ASN A 768 15.10 6.14 15.65
CA ASN A 768 15.17 7.41 14.92
C ASN A 768 14.49 8.55 15.71
N PHE A 769 14.71 9.80 15.30
CA PHE A 769 14.20 10.97 16.03
C PHE A 769 12.69 11.15 15.81
N GLU A 770 12.20 10.90 14.61
CA GLU A 770 10.81 11.04 14.20
C GLU A 770 9.87 10.17 15.04
N PHE A 771 10.26 8.91 15.27
CA PHE A 771 9.58 7.99 16.16
C PHE A 771 9.65 8.49 17.60
N LYS A 772 10.83 8.87 18.11
CA LYS A 772 10.98 9.32 19.50
C LYS A 772 10.18 10.59 19.80
N ASP A 773 10.15 11.52 18.85
CA ASP A 773 9.45 12.80 18.97
C ASP A 773 7.93 12.62 18.91
N SER A 774 7.42 11.60 18.21
CA SER A 774 5.98 11.29 18.13
C SER A 774 5.32 11.03 19.50
N TYR A 775 6.09 10.56 20.49
CA TYR A 775 5.62 10.27 21.85
C TYR A 775 5.78 11.45 22.83
N LYS A 776 6.37 12.57 22.38
CA LYS A 776 6.76 13.70 23.25
C LYS A 776 6.25 15.05 22.76
N LYS A 777 6.23 15.24 21.44
CA LYS A 777 5.92 16.50 20.76
C LYS A 777 4.68 16.32 19.90
N CYS A 778 4.09 17.44 19.51
CA CYS A 778 2.99 17.51 18.56
C CYS A 778 3.33 18.46 17.41
N ARG A 779 2.61 18.36 16.29
CA ARG A 779 2.75 19.24 15.14
C ARG A 779 2.24 20.65 15.41
N ALA A 780 1.19 20.79 16.23
CA ALA A 780 0.68 22.10 16.61
C ALA A 780 1.80 23.02 17.16
N ASP A 781 2.66 22.49 18.03
CA ASP A 781 3.81 23.21 18.60
C ASP A 781 5.07 23.13 17.72
N ASN A 782 5.20 22.06 16.93
CA ASN A 782 6.41 21.78 16.14
C ASN A 782 6.09 21.49 14.65
N PRO A 783 5.61 22.46 13.86
CA PRO A 783 5.11 22.19 12.50
C PRO A 783 6.14 21.63 11.52
N LYS A 784 7.42 21.84 11.79
CA LYS A 784 8.54 21.38 10.94
C LYS A 784 8.97 19.93 11.19
N LEU A 785 8.54 19.31 12.29
CA LEU A 785 8.98 17.97 12.64
C LEU A 785 8.21 16.90 11.86
N ASN A 786 8.94 15.83 11.52
CA ASN A 786 8.36 14.58 11.06
C ASN A 786 8.02 13.71 12.26
N PHE A 787 6.87 13.05 12.22
CA PHE A 787 6.43 12.08 13.22
C PHE A 787 6.24 10.74 12.54
N ASP A 788 6.76 9.68 13.16
CA ASP A 788 6.61 8.30 12.70
C ASP A 788 6.05 7.44 13.84
N GLU A 789 5.41 6.34 13.47
CA GLU A 789 4.91 5.32 14.40
C GLU A 789 4.89 3.93 13.75
N CYS A 790 5.10 2.91 14.58
CA CYS A 790 4.95 1.51 14.22
C CYS A 790 3.48 1.16 13.99
N ALA A 791 3.05 0.98 12.75
CA ALA A 791 1.65 0.63 12.45
C ALA A 791 1.26 -0.78 12.91
N LEU A 792 -0.03 -0.97 13.27
CA LEU A 792 -0.59 -2.28 13.60
C LEU A 792 -0.60 -3.20 12.36
N MET A 793 -0.23 -4.45 12.60
CA MET A 793 -0.46 -5.57 11.70
C MET A 793 -1.44 -6.54 12.34
N GLU A 794 -2.52 -6.84 11.63
CA GLU A 794 -3.48 -7.83 12.09
C GLU A 794 -2.98 -9.25 11.78
N TYR A 795 -3.14 -10.16 12.74
CA TYR A 795 -2.95 -11.58 12.58
C TYR A 795 -4.22 -12.31 13.02
N TYR A 796 -4.76 -13.15 12.14
CA TYR A 796 -5.83 -14.08 12.44
C TYR A 796 -5.36 -15.51 12.15
N PRO A 797 -5.19 -16.36 13.17
CA PRO A 797 -4.92 -17.78 12.98
C PRO A 797 -6.13 -18.46 12.32
N LEU A 798 -6.04 -18.74 11.03
CA LEU A 798 -7.13 -19.38 10.29
C LEU A 798 -7.22 -20.88 10.61
N GLN A 799 -6.07 -21.53 10.74
CA GLN A 799 -5.94 -22.95 11.06
C GLN A 799 -4.76 -23.16 12.00
N LEU A 800 -5.02 -23.71 13.17
CA LEU A 800 -4.05 -24.24 14.12
C LEU A 800 -4.35 -25.71 14.41
N ARG A 801 -3.46 -26.37 15.16
CA ARG A 801 -3.71 -27.70 15.74
C ARG A 801 -4.37 -27.57 17.12
N GLY A 802 -4.98 -28.65 17.59
CA GLY A 802 -5.79 -28.64 18.82
C GLY A 802 -5.03 -28.34 20.11
N GLU A 803 -3.72 -28.51 20.08
CA GLU A 803 -2.75 -28.32 21.17
C GLU A 803 -1.91 -27.04 21.03
N ASP A 804 -2.05 -26.31 19.93
CA ASP A 804 -1.28 -25.08 19.69
C ASP A 804 -1.72 -23.95 20.63
N ASP A 805 -0.75 -23.16 21.12
CA ASP A 805 -1.03 -21.85 21.71
C ASP A 805 -1.01 -20.78 20.61
N PRO A 806 -2.14 -20.13 20.29
CA PRO A 806 -2.21 -19.09 19.26
C PRO A 806 -1.20 -17.95 19.49
N LYS A 807 -0.92 -17.61 20.75
CA LYS A 807 0.02 -16.52 21.08
C LYS A 807 1.45 -16.84 20.65
N GLN A 808 1.85 -18.11 20.71
CA GLN A 808 3.19 -18.54 20.31
C GLN A 808 3.36 -18.43 18.78
N TRP A 809 2.37 -18.88 18.02
CA TRP A 809 2.41 -18.85 16.56
C TRP A 809 2.30 -17.43 16.00
N VAL A 810 1.42 -16.60 16.56
CA VAL A 810 1.33 -15.18 16.20
C VAL A 810 2.57 -14.41 16.62
N GLY A 811 3.08 -14.65 17.83
CA GLY A 811 4.34 -14.07 18.31
C GLY A 811 5.51 -14.40 17.40
N TYR A 812 5.61 -15.66 16.97
CA TYR A 812 6.61 -16.09 15.99
C TYR A 812 6.40 -15.39 14.63
N ALA A 813 5.18 -15.35 14.10
CA ALA A 813 4.90 -14.67 12.84
C ALA A 813 5.31 -13.18 12.86
N ASN A 814 5.07 -12.48 13.97
CA ASN A 814 5.51 -11.09 14.13
C ASN A 814 7.04 -10.96 14.30
N LEU A 815 7.70 -11.90 15.00
CA LEU A 815 9.15 -11.92 15.12
C LEU A 815 9.85 -11.97 13.76
N LEU A 816 9.30 -12.71 12.80
CA LEU A 816 9.89 -12.85 11.47
C LEU A 816 10.09 -11.51 10.75
N ARG A 817 9.43 -10.43 11.17
CA ARG A 817 9.66 -9.07 10.69
C ARG A 817 11.03 -8.51 11.10
N GLU A 818 11.61 -9.03 12.17
CA GLU A 818 12.86 -8.53 12.75
C GLU A 818 14.10 -9.25 12.22
N LEU A 819 13.92 -10.32 11.43
CA LEU A 819 15.00 -11.17 10.93
C LEU A 819 15.58 -10.68 9.60
N MET A 820 14.99 -9.66 8.98
CA MET A 820 15.56 -9.06 7.78
C MET A 820 16.73 -8.14 8.16
N PRO A 821 17.82 -8.16 7.38
CA PRO A 821 19.04 -7.41 7.67
C PRO A 821 18.93 -5.89 7.45
N GLU A 822 17.74 -5.29 7.40
CA GLU A 822 17.56 -3.91 6.89
C GLU A 822 17.96 -2.77 7.85
N ASN A 823 18.07 -1.58 7.24
CA ASN A 823 18.59 -0.30 7.72
C ASN A 823 18.50 -0.05 9.26
N PRO A 824 19.59 0.41 9.91
CA PRO A 824 19.65 0.69 11.36
C PRO A 824 18.59 1.66 11.89
N SER A 825 17.93 2.43 11.01
CA SER A 825 16.81 3.31 11.35
C SER A 825 15.48 2.58 11.60
N ARG A 826 15.26 1.36 11.10
CA ARG A 826 14.08 0.53 11.37
C ARG A 826 14.49 -0.85 11.87
N GLN A 827 14.02 -1.24 13.05
CA GLN A 827 14.41 -2.50 13.71
C GLN A 827 13.67 -3.73 13.17
N ALA A 828 12.69 -3.53 12.30
CA ALA A 828 11.89 -4.57 11.66
C ALA A 828 11.35 -4.09 10.30
N VAL A 829 11.12 -5.05 9.40
CA VAL A 829 10.39 -4.84 8.16
C VAL A 829 8.88 -4.87 8.40
N ARG A 830 8.12 -4.35 7.45
CA ARG A 830 6.66 -4.29 7.57
C ARG A 830 6.02 -5.68 7.52
N LEU A 831 6.44 -6.54 6.59
CA LEU A 831 5.91 -7.91 6.43
C LEU A 831 6.87 -8.93 7.04
N PRO A 832 6.39 -10.08 7.56
CA PRO A 832 7.25 -11.19 7.96
C PRO A 832 8.24 -11.59 6.85
N ALA A 833 9.47 -11.97 7.20
CA ALA A 833 10.56 -12.28 6.27
C ALA A 833 10.14 -13.00 4.96
N PRO A 834 9.43 -14.15 4.97
CA PRO A 834 9.07 -14.82 3.72
C PRO A 834 8.11 -14.01 2.85
N LEU A 835 7.15 -13.28 3.44
CA LEU A 835 6.26 -12.39 2.68
C LEU A 835 6.99 -11.15 2.16
N HIS A 836 7.92 -10.62 2.95
CA HIS A 836 8.76 -9.49 2.56
C HIS A 836 9.67 -9.86 1.38
N LEU A 837 10.39 -10.98 1.47
CA LEU A 837 11.20 -11.53 0.39
C LEU A 837 10.33 -11.82 -0.84
N ALA A 838 9.17 -12.46 -0.67
CA ALA A 838 8.25 -12.72 -1.77
C ALA A 838 7.82 -11.44 -2.47
N LYS A 839 7.54 -10.35 -1.74
CA LYS A 839 7.20 -9.04 -2.34
C LYS A 839 8.36 -8.44 -3.14
N LEU A 840 9.60 -8.54 -2.64
CA LEU A 840 10.78 -7.94 -3.25
C LEU A 840 11.32 -8.68 -4.47
N MET A 841 10.91 -9.93 -4.74
CA MET A 841 11.29 -10.58 -6.01
C MET A 841 10.78 -9.79 -7.24
N SER A 842 9.77 -8.93 -7.07
CA SER A 842 9.31 -8.04 -8.14
C SER A 842 10.34 -7.02 -8.64
N GLU A 843 11.40 -6.75 -7.88
CA GLU A 843 12.53 -5.91 -8.29
C GLU A 843 13.19 -6.37 -9.59
N TYR A 844 13.04 -7.65 -9.92
CA TYR A 844 13.64 -8.32 -11.07
C TYR A 844 12.69 -8.50 -12.26
N PHE A 845 11.42 -8.14 -12.16
CA PHE A 845 10.58 -8.15 -13.35
C PHE A 845 10.90 -6.94 -14.25
N LEU A 846 10.90 -7.14 -15.57
CA LEU A 846 10.93 -6.05 -16.55
C LEU A 846 9.50 -5.73 -17.02
N LEU A 847 8.80 -4.92 -16.23
CA LEU A 847 7.41 -4.52 -16.46
C LEU A 847 7.33 -3.03 -16.84
N CYS A 848 6.20 -2.63 -17.43
CA CYS A 848 5.84 -1.22 -17.48
C CYS A 848 5.75 -0.65 -16.06
N ASP A 849 6.12 0.63 -15.91
CA ASP A 849 5.80 1.37 -14.70
C ASP A 849 4.29 1.24 -14.44
N LYS A 850 3.92 0.99 -13.18
CA LYS A 850 2.50 0.92 -12.82
C LYS A 850 1.89 2.29 -13.15
N GLU A 851 0.99 2.33 -14.14
CA GLU A 851 0.01 3.41 -14.24
C GLU A 851 -0.70 3.44 -12.87
N LYS A 852 -0.38 4.44 -12.06
CA LYS A 852 -0.89 4.60 -10.69
C LYS A 852 -2.25 5.26 -10.67
#